data_AF-A0A7Y1VJE0-F1
#
_entry.id   AF-A0A7Y1VJE0-F1
#
_cell.length_a   1.000
_cell.length_b   1.000
_cell.length_c   1.000
_cell.angle_alpha   90.00
_cell.angle_beta   90.00
_cell.angle_gamma   90.00
#
_symmetry.space_group_name_H-M   'P 1'
#
loop_
_entity.id
_entity.type
_entity.pdbx_description
1 polymer ?
#
loop_
_entity_poly.entity_id
_entity_poly.type
_entity_poly.pdbx_seq_one_letter_code
_entity_poly.pdbx_strand_id
1 'polypeptide(L)'
;MQQKYDRRWIAVAVAALLIAVTAAPTIGFGADHLDAPGLTSPGGDGALDINDIFAFEGEDDSNTVLVMTTNPAAGALSSVLYSTSADYYINVDTDGDAVADKIARFTFDGGEGGQTVSMYWTTDGAETLVASGNTNSTIPIDGGGQLFTGLRSDPFFFDLGGFRGTVEGDEGGRGLGDGNATDPFADFNTNAIVIELPDAALGENIGVWGATTLDGTQIDRMGRPAINTVVNSSGPLVQAPSENKNIFNASEPKDDVANFTDAVVTALQTYSSLDSEGAYADEQAAALAGVLLPDVLTYDTSTEAVGPLNGRTLTDDVIDIELRIVTGGDPLGLFEDRDADGAINTDDIGPHDDLLSTFPYLGEPHEAEPELDDIVDTAIAAGTFDTLVTAVQAAGLEDTLRGAGPFTVLAPTDAAFAALGTDTINALLADPDTLADILLYHVISGAAVTSDVVVTLDSATMANGDDITIEVVDGQVVINGVATVTTVDIMASNGVIHVIDAVLLPPTEAPDEDLYDVTVKIENLAPMSGNFLTPVWVGFHDGSFDLYNLGEAASAELERLAEDGNTGPLSDAFQSAGAGSTDATLPGPNGPIAPNDVLMHTFTLDAADPADRYLSMASMVIPSNDAFVANGDPVAHPIFDESGAVVAVDFFVVGADVRDAGTEVNDELPANTAFFGQAAPDTGDAEDGVVSAHPGFNAVGSGGILDDAMFSGADFTVAGYPIAKVSFTVEKAEAPPEGPTLQVGSNADRSAGSDLEGNSVSGKVFVWVDPLFPEDMDDVKTVDFLIDGKLRHTEYRAPYDMIAGATDVATRPWDTSEVSNGEHTVTAVANFRDGTKAEISATFTVAN
;
A
#
# COMPACT_ATOMS: atom_id res chain seq x y z
N MET A 1 36.88 -22.39 1.32
CA MET A 1 35.50 -22.23 1.85
C MET A 1 35.41 -21.20 2.98
N GLN A 2 36.51 -20.80 3.63
CA GLN A 2 36.51 -19.71 4.62
C GLN A 2 36.67 -18.31 4.00
N GLN A 3 37.28 -18.19 2.82
CA GLN A 3 37.45 -16.93 2.06
C GLN A 3 36.19 -16.41 1.34
N LYS A 4 35.10 -17.19 1.28
CA LYS A 4 33.85 -16.80 0.58
C LYS A 4 32.82 -16.15 1.51
N TYR A 5 33.06 -16.17 2.83
CA TYR A 5 32.17 -15.60 3.85
C TYR A 5 32.55 -14.17 4.29
N ASP A 6 33.77 -13.69 3.99
CA ASP A 6 34.20 -12.31 4.26
C ASP A 6 33.63 -11.29 3.26
N ARG A 7 33.47 -11.66 1.99
CA ARG A 7 33.01 -10.73 0.94
C ARG A 7 31.56 -10.25 1.10
N ARG A 8 30.72 -11.00 1.81
CA ARG A 8 29.34 -10.58 2.12
C ARG A 8 29.26 -9.50 3.21
N TRP A 9 30.27 -9.43 4.10
CA TRP A 9 30.36 -8.36 5.09
C TRP A 9 31.02 -7.11 4.50
N ILE A 10 31.96 -7.28 3.56
CA ILE A 10 32.47 -6.19 2.71
C ILE A 10 31.33 -5.58 1.88
N ALA A 11 30.48 -6.41 1.26
CA ALA A 11 29.29 -5.99 0.52
C ALA A 11 28.30 -5.18 1.38
N VAL A 12 27.99 -5.62 2.59
CA VAL A 12 27.06 -4.91 3.51
C VAL A 12 27.69 -3.63 4.10
N ALA A 13 29.01 -3.61 4.31
CA ALA A 13 29.73 -2.45 4.83
C ALA A 13 30.02 -1.37 3.76
N VAL A 14 30.20 -1.75 2.48
CA VAL A 14 30.29 -0.79 1.37
C VAL A 14 28.89 -0.39 0.85
N ALA A 15 27.89 -1.27 0.94
CA ALA A 15 26.47 -0.94 0.71
C ALA A 15 25.95 0.15 1.65
N ALA A 16 26.46 0.14 2.88
CA ALA A 16 26.08 1.08 3.91
C ALA A 16 26.97 2.35 3.92
N LEU A 17 28.08 2.33 3.16
CA LEU A 17 28.99 3.43 2.88
C LEU A 17 28.41 4.44 1.87
N LEU A 18 27.29 4.10 1.24
CA LEU A 18 26.52 4.87 0.26
C LEU A 18 25.14 4.21 0.22
N ILE A 19 24.32 4.42 1.28
CA ILE A 19 22.90 4.04 1.28
C ILE A 19 22.16 5.02 0.36
N ALA A 20 22.46 4.83 -0.91
CA ALA A 20 22.01 5.58 -2.06
C ALA A 20 22.10 4.73 -3.34
N VAL A 21 22.44 3.43 -3.27
CA VAL A 21 22.68 2.65 -4.49
C VAL A 21 22.14 1.21 -4.46
N THR A 22 21.88 0.60 -3.30
CA THR A 22 21.55 -0.85 -3.26
C THR A 22 20.10 -1.24 -3.58
N ALA A 23 19.38 -0.38 -4.31
CA ALA A 23 18.04 -0.70 -4.78
C ALA A 23 17.79 -0.28 -6.24
N ALA A 24 18.81 -0.08 -7.08
CA ALA A 24 18.59 0.41 -8.45
C ALA A 24 19.37 -0.34 -9.54
N PRO A 25 18.75 -1.24 -10.33
CA PRO A 25 19.22 -1.46 -11.69
C PRO A 25 18.87 -0.21 -12.51
N THR A 26 19.91 0.44 -13.08
CA THR A 26 19.85 1.62 -13.99
C THR A 26 19.11 2.83 -13.43
N ILE A 27 19.68 3.89 -12.87
CA ILE A 27 20.89 4.67 -13.11
C ILE A 27 21.30 5.10 -11.69
N GLY A 28 22.57 4.91 -11.31
CA GLY A 28 23.01 5.25 -9.96
C GLY A 28 23.47 6.71 -9.87
N PHE A 29 23.20 7.34 -8.74
CA PHE A 29 23.68 8.68 -8.42
C PHE A 29 24.60 8.56 -7.20
N GLY A 30 25.86 8.98 -7.35
CA GLY A 30 26.85 9.07 -6.27
C GLY A 30 27.03 10.54 -5.88
N ALA A 31 27.37 10.78 -4.61
CA ALA A 31 27.65 12.04 -3.88
C ALA A 31 26.55 13.13 -3.84
N ASP A 32 25.86 13.24 -2.71
CA ASP A 32 24.76 14.19 -2.34
C ASP A 32 23.62 14.44 -3.34
N HIS A 33 23.79 14.05 -4.59
CA HIS A 33 22.77 14.01 -5.60
C HIS A 33 21.61 13.13 -5.11
N LEU A 34 20.44 13.74 -4.95
CA LEU A 34 19.15 13.15 -4.56
C LEU A 34 18.97 13.02 -3.05
N ASP A 35 18.83 14.18 -2.41
CA ASP A 35 18.83 14.32 -0.96
C ASP A 35 17.56 13.92 -0.16
N ALA A 36 16.57 13.29 -0.78
CA ALA A 36 15.35 12.81 -0.10
C ALA A 36 15.33 11.28 0.15
N PRO A 37 14.40 10.79 1.01
CA PRO A 37 14.14 9.37 1.19
C PRO A 37 13.93 8.65 -0.14
N GLY A 38 14.70 7.60 -0.42
CA GLY A 38 14.53 6.83 -1.65
C GLY A 38 15.31 7.35 -2.86
N LEU A 39 16.28 8.26 -2.67
CA LEU A 39 17.12 8.81 -3.74
C LEU A 39 16.35 9.68 -4.72
N THR A 40 15.61 10.63 -4.19
CA THR A 40 14.97 11.67 -5.01
C THR A 40 15.50 13.04 -4.65
N SER A 41 15.30 14.01 -5.53
CA SER A 41 15.57 15.39 -5.18
C SER A 41 14.67 15.85 -4.03
N PRO A 42 15.19 16.62 -3.07
CA PRO A 42 14.40 17.13 -1.96
C PRO A 42 13.21 17.97 -2.47
N GLY A 43 12.01 17.67 -1.99
CA GLY A 43 10.79 18.36 -2.42
C GLY A 43 10.36 18.07 -3.87
N GLY A 44 10.89 17.02 -4.51
CA GLY A 44 10.49 16.60 -5.86
C GLY A 44 11.09 17.44 -6.99
N ASP A 45 12.02 18.35 -6.67
CA ASP A 45 12.60 19.29 -7.63
C ASP A 45 14.12 19.25 -7.53
N GLY A 46 14.78 18.75 -8.57
CA GLY A 46 16.24 18.73 -8.67
C GLY A 46 16.86 20.10 -8.45
N ALA A 47 16.17 21.18 -8.81
CA ALA A 47 16.68 22.51 -8.57
C ALA A 47 16.96 22.80 -7.09
N LEU A 48 16.36 22.08 -6.12
CA LEU A 48 16.53 22.26 -4.67
C LEU A 48 17.63 21.41 -4.04
N ASP A 49 18.15 20.45 -4.81
CA ASP A 49 19.06 19.39 -4.38
C ASP A 49 20.51 19.90 -4.47
N ILE A 50 21.15 20.11 -3.33
CA ILE A 50 22.54 20.60 -3.27
C ILE A 50 23.46 19.44 -3.64
N ASN A 51 24.39 19.67 -4.56
CA ASN A 51 25.34 18.64 -4.97
C ASN A 51 26.65 18.77 -4.20
N ASP A 52 27.22 19.98 -4.20
CA ASP A 52 28.49 20.24 -3.56
C ASP A 52 28.66 21.70 -3.13
N ILE A 53 29.43 21.89 -2.06
CA ILE A 53 29.96 23.19 -1.63
C ILE A 53 31.49 23.22 -1.82
N PHE A 54 31.97 24.35 -2.33
CA PHE A 54 33.40 24.63 -2.49
C PHE A 54 33.76 26.00 -1.93
N ALA A 55 34.97 26.10 -1.38
CA ALA A 55 35.54 27.33 -0.85
C ALA A 55 37.04 27.34 -1.12
N PHE A 56 37.50 28.27 -1.96
CA PHE A 56 38.90 28.33 -2.40
C PHE A 56 39.33 29.74 -2.82
N GLU A 57 40.63 29.95 -2.98
CA GLU A 57 41.24 31.22 -3.41
C GLU A 57 40.89 31.54 -4.87
N GLY A 58 40.54 32.80 -5.15
CA GLY A 58 40.29 33.28 -6.51
C GLY A 58 41.55 33.49 -7.35
N GLU A 59 41.39 33.96 -8.60
CA GLU A 59 42.55 34.37 -9.42
C GLU A 59 43.32 35.54 -8.77
N ASP A 60 42.63 36.39 -8.01
CA ASP A 60 43.21 37.38 -7.10
C ASP A 60 43.30 36.76 -5.70
N ASP A 61 44.53 36.63 -5.17
CA ASP A 61 44.85 36.03 -3.87
C ASP A 61 44.31 36.79 -2.65
N SER A 62 43.56 37.88 -2.90
CA SER A 62 42.80 38.64 -1.90
C SER A 62 41.28 38.46 -1.99
N ASN A 63 40.84 37.52 -2.83
CA ASN A 63 39.46 37.11 -2.99
C ASN A 63 39.29 35.62 -2.69
N THR A 64 38.13 35.30 -2.13
CA THR A 64 37.65 33.95 -1.90
C THR A 64 36.48 33.66 -2.84
N VAL A 65 36.48 32.47 -3.41
CA VAL A 65 35.41 31.91 -4.23
C VAL A 65 34.61 30.92 -3.40
N LEU A 66 33.30 31.13 -3.33
CA LEU A 66 32.34 30.18 -2.77
C LEU A 66 31.44 29.68 -3.90
N VAL A 67 31.31 28.36 -3.99
CA VAL A 67 30.48 27.69 -5.00
C VAL A 67 29.47 26.82 -4.27
N MET A 68 28.22 26.88 -4.73
CA MET A 68 27.21 25.88 -4.46
C MET A 68 26.67 25.36 -5.80
N THR A 69 26.84 24.06 -6.04
CA THR A 69 26.16 23.38 -7.15
C THR A 69 24.84 22.80 -6.65
N THR A 70 23.81 22.86 -7.48
CA THR A 70 22.53 22.23 -7.23
C THR A 70 22.04 21.55 -8.50
N ASN A 71 21.02 20.71 -8.40
CA ASN A 71 20.41 20.07 -9.56
C ASN A 71 21.31 19.03 -10.25
N PRO A 72 21.33 17.78 -9.71
CA PRO A 72 22.01 16.66 -10.33
C PRO A 72 21.63 16.50 -11.78
N ALA A 73 22.62 16.37 -12.66
CA ALA A 73 22.39 16.10 -14.07
C ALA A 73 21.30 17.03 -14.68
N ALA A 74 21.39 18.32 -14.37
CA ALA A 74 20.48 19.37 -14.83
C ALA A 74 20.31 19.32 -16.35
N GLY A 75 19.06 19.25 -16.81
CA GLY A 75 18.70 19.10 -18.22
C GLY A 75 18.62 17.66 -18.70
N ALA A 76 19.24 16.70 -17.99
CA ALA A 76 19.04 15.28 -18.24
C ALA A 76 17.91 14.72 -17.36
N LEU A 77 17.89 15.01 -16.06
CA LEU A 77 16.90 14.45 -15.11
C LEU A 77 15.83 15.45 -14.68
N SER A 78 16.06 16.73 -14.90
CA SER A 78 15.29 17.82 -14.33
C SER A 78 15.43 19.09 -15.18
N SER A 79 14.56 20.07 -14.94
CA SER A 79 14.66 21.38 -15.59
C SER A 79 16.01 22.04 -15.28
N VAL A 80 16.65 22.67 -16.27
CA VAL A 80 17.86 23.50 -16.08
C VAL A 80 17.59 24.83 -15.36
N LEU A 81 16.32 25.12 -15.03
CA LEU A 81 15.93 26.36 -14.38
C LEU A 81 16.01 26.21 -12.85
N TYR A 82 16.40 27.28 -12.17
CA TYR A 82 16.24 27.35 -10.72
C TYR A 82 14.76 27.47 -10.35
N SER A 83 14.37 26.99 -9.17
CA SER A 83 12.99 27.14 -8.70
C SER A 83 12.68 28.60 -8.34
N THR A 84 11.52 29.09 -8.79
CA THR A 84 11.04 30.45 -8.44
C THR A 84 10.33 30.52 -7.10
N SER A 85 10.02 29.36 -6.51
CA SER A 85 9.37 29.23 -5.20
C SER A 85 10.38 28.95 -4.08
N ALA A 86 11.67 28.95 -4.42
CA ALA A 86 12.74 28.60 -3.52
C ALA A 86 13.70 29.76 -3.28
N ASP A 87 14.27 29.75 -2.08
CA ASP A 87 15.44 30.56 -1.74
C ASP A 87 16.65 29.64 -1.57
N TYR A 88 17.78 30.10 -2.11
CA TYR A 88 19.06 29.41 -2.09
C TYR A 88 20.02 30.19 -1.21
N TYR A 89 20.81 29.51 -0.39
CA TYR A 89 21.67 30.14 0.61
C TYR A 89 23.10 29.64 0.51
N ILE A 90 24.06 30.57 0.56
CA ILE A 90 25.43 30.28 0.99
C ILE A 90 25.63 31.01 2.31
N ASN A 91 25.76 30.23 3.39
CA ASN A 91 25.91 30.70 4.75
C ASN A 91 27.38 30.75 5.14
N VAL A 92 27.75 31.77 5.91
CA VAL A 92 29.12 31.98 6.37
C VAL A 92 29.14 32.27 7.88
N ASP A 93 29.77 31.38 8.63
CA ASP A 93 30.13 31.52 10.05
C ASP A 93 31.53 32.14 10.15
N THR A 94 31.70 33.17 10.99
CA THR A 94 32.97 33.88 11.18
C THR A 94 33.54 33.79 12.59
N ASP A 95 32.85 33.12 13.51
CA ASP A 95 33.28 32.98 14.91
C ASP A 95 33.37 31.53 15.41
N GLY A 96 32.94 30.57 14.58
CA GLY A 96 33.09 29.13 14.80
C GLY A 96 32.00 28.54 15.69
N ASP A 97 30.87 29.23 15.88
CA ASP A 97 29.73 28.72 16.64
C ASP A 97 28.73 27.90 15.79
N ALA A 98 29.02 27.72 14.50
CA ALA A 98 28.20 27.04 13.50
C ALA A 98 26.83 27.69 13.29
N VAL A 99 26.75 29.02 13.45
CA VAL A 99 25.61 29.87 13.12
C VAL A 99 26.06 30.90 12.08
N ALA A 100 25.20 31.16 11.10
CA ALA A 100 25.56 32.07 10.01
C ALA A 100 25.63 33.53 10.52
N ASP A 101 26.80 34.15 10.43
CA ASP A 101 27.00 35.57 10.68
C ASP A 101 26.69 36.41 9.43
N LYS A 102 26.97 35.82 8.27
CA LYS A 102 26.77 36.41 6.96
C LYS A 102 26.02 35.41 6.07
N ILE A 103 25.09 35.92 5.28
CA ILE A 103 24.23 35.08 4.43
C ILE A 103 24.14 35.70 3.05
N ALA A 104 24.51 34.93 2.02
CA ALA A 104 24.14 35.21 0.64
C ALA A 104 22.87 34.43 0.31
N ARG A 105 21.76 35.15 0.11
CA ARG A 105 20.48 34.57 -0.31
C ARG A 105 20.22 34.89 -1.78
N PHE A 106 19.89 33.88 -2.58
CA PHE A 106 19.60 34.01 -4.00
C PHE A 106 18.14 33.65 -4.26
N THR A 107 17.45 34.52 -4.99
CA THR A 107 16.09 34.28 -5.46
C THR A 107 16.04 34.39 -6.98
N PHE A 108 15.20 33.58 -7.61
CA PHE A 108 15.09 33.51 -9.05
C PHE A 108 13.69 33.88 -9.54
N ASP A 109 13.62 34.56 -10.68
CA ASP A 109 12.38 34.95 -11.35
C ASP A 109 12.55 34.79 -12.87
N GLY A 110 11.45 34.53 -13.59
CA GLY A 110 11.44 34.22 -15.02
C GLY A 110 11.20 32.74 -15.31
N GLY A 111 11.64 32.27 -16.48
CA GLY A 111 11.39 30.89 -16.94
C GLY A 111 12.06 30.58 -18.28
N GLU A 112 11.48 29.65 -19.05
CA GLU A 112 11.98 29.29 -20.39
C GLU A 112 12.05 30.52 -21.32
N GLY A 113 13.28 30.89 -21.71
CA GLY A 113 13.57 32.10 -22.49
C GLY A 113 14.34 33.19 -21.73
N GLY A 114 14.58 33.00 -20.43
CA GLY A 114 15.48 33.80 -19.62
C GLY A 114 15.06 33.85 -18.15
N GLN A 115 15.99 33.54 -17.26
CA GLN A 115 15.82 33.67 -15.82
C GLN A 115 16.73 34.77 -15.28
N THR A 116 16.29 35.41 -14.22
CA THR A 116 17.05 36.42 -13.49
C THR A 116 17.31 35.96 -12.06
N VAL A 117 18.44 36.40 -11.51
CA VAL A 117 18.82 36.18 -10.12
C VAL A 117 18.85 37.51 -9.37
N SER A 118 18.46 37.47 -8.10
CA SER A 118 18.70 38.54 -7.13
C SER A 118 19.49 37.97 -5.95
N MET A 119 20.67 38.55 -5.68
CA MET A 119 21.51 38.19 -4.53
C MET A 119 21.35 39.24 -3.44
N TYR A 120 20.88 38.77 -2.29
CA TYR A 120 20.80 39.53 -1.05
C TYR A 120 21.96 39.13 -0.14
N TRP A 121 22.63 40.12 0.43
CA TRP A 121 23.68 39.94 1.41
C TRP A 121 23.20 40.42 2.78
N THR A 122 23.23 39.52 3.76
CA THR A 122 22.92 39.81 5.15
C THR A 122 24.19 39.86 5.97
N THR A 123 24.36 40.93 6.75
CA THR A 123 25.42 41.08 7.76
C THR A 123 24.85 41.84 8.95
N ASP A 124 25.20 41.44 10.17
CA ASP A 124 24.67 42.05 11.41
C ASP A 124 23.12 42.10 11.47
N GLY A 125 22.45 41.11 10.86
CA GLY A 125 20.98 41.03 10.78
C GLY A 125 20.31 42.01 9.82
N ALA A 126 21.08 42.73 8.99
CA ALA A 126 20.57 43.61 7.94
C ALA A 126 20.76 42.99 6.55
N GLU A 127 19.65 42.71 5.85
CA GLU A 127 19.66 42.19 4.49
C GLU A 127 19.66 43.32 3.45
N THR A 128 20.51 43.22 2.42
CA THR A 128 20.65 44.21 1.35
C THR A 128 20.78 43.53 -0.01
N LEU A 129 20.05 44.01 -1.03
CA LEU A 129 20.24 43.56 -2.41
C LEU A 129 21.59 44.09 -2.93
N VAL A 130 22.52 43.21 -3.29
CA VAL A 130 23.89 43.58 -3.70
C VAL A 130 24.21 43.20 -5.15
N ALA A 131 23.45 42.31 -5.77
CA ALA A 131 23.57 41.99 -7.20
C ALA A 131 22.23 41.55 -7.77
N SER A 132 21.96 41.90 -9.03
CA SER A 132 20.81 41.38 -9.78
C SER A 132 21.09 41.42 -11.28
N GLY A 133 20.69 40.37 -11.99
CA GLY A 133 20.96 40.24 -13.42
C GLY A 133 20.39 38.95 -14.00
N ASN A 134 20.73 38.66 -15.26
CA ASN A 134 20.34 37.41 -15.90
C ASN A 134 21.23 36.26 -15.42
N THR A 135 20.67 35.06 -15.34
CA THR A 135 21.47 33.83 -15.24
C THR A 135 22.35 33.67 -16.49
N ASN A 136 23.37 32.81 -16.43
CA ASN A 136 24.38 32.59 -17.46
C ASN A 136 25.16 33.86 -17.85
N SER A 137 25.32 34.78 -16.91
CA SER A 137 26.09 36.02 -17.08
C SER A 137 26.86 36.34 -15.81
N THR A 138 28.05 36.94 -15.96
CA THR A 138 28.81 37.50 -14.83
C THR A 138 28.18 38.82 -14.39
N ILE A 139 27.81 38.92 -13.12
CA ILE A 139 27.15 40.07 -12.51
C ILE A 139 28.08 40.66 -11.44
N PRO A 140 28.40 41.96 -11.48
CA PRO A 140 29.20 42.59 -10.43
C PRO A 140 28.42 42.68 -9.11
N ILE A 141 29.11 42.47 -7.98
CA ILE A 141 28.54 42.58 -6.63
C ILE A 141 28.84 43.96 -6.05
N ASP A 142 27.82 44.64 -5.53
CA ASP A 142 27.96 45.88 -4.78
C ASP A 142 28.76 45.62 -3.48
N GLY A 143 29.95 46.22 -3.39
CA GLY A 143 30.92 45.95 -2.33
C GLY A 143 32.22 45.33 -2.82
N GLY A 144 32.24 44.84 -4.06
CA GLY A 144 33.39 44.19 -4.69
C GLY A 144 33.13 42.70 -4.91
N GLY A 145 33.68 42.16 -5.98
CA GLY A 145 33.46 40.77 -6.38
C GLY A 145 32.47 40.59 -7.53
N GLN A 146 32.12 39.35 -7.79
CA GLN A 146 31.31 38.94 -8.93
C GLN A 146 30.47 37.68 -8.62
N LEU A 147 29.31 37.61 -9.26
CA LEU A 147 28.30 36.57 -9.16
C LEU A 147 28.10 35.91 -10.53
N PHE A 148 27.97 34.59 -10.54
CA PHE A 148 27.47 33.82 -11.66
C PHE A 148 26.43 32.83 -11.12
N THR A 149 25.29 32.75 -11.81
CA THR A 149 24.34 31.66 -11.61
C THR A 149 23.95 31.09 -12.96
N GLY A 150 23.86 29.76 -13.11
CA GLY A 150 23.47 29.14 -14.37
C GLY A 150 24.06 27.75 -14.57
N LEU A 151 23.75 27.17 -15.73
CA LEU A 151 24.17 25.82 -16.08
C LEU A 151 25.69 25.78 -16.30
N ARG A 152 26.33 24.72 -15.81
CA ARG A 152 27.76 24.41 -15.97
C ARG A 152 27.97 22.91 -16.08
N SER A 153 29.13 22.50 -16.61
CA SER A 153 29.58 21.10 -16.47
C SER A 153 29.57 20.72 -15.00
N ASP A 154 29.05 19.54 -14.69
CA ASP A 154 29.06 19.00 -13.33
C ASP A 154 30.50 18.69 -12.93
N PRO A 155 31.05 19.26 -11.83
CA PRO A 155 32.40 18.96 -11.40
C PRO A 155 32.50 17.61 -10.67
N PHE A 156 31.39 16.87 -10.51
CA PHE A 156 31.36 15.59 -9.83
C PHE A 156 31.95 14.45 -10.67
N PHE A 157 32.80 13.63 -10.05
CA PHE A 157 33.48 12.51 -10.69
C PHE A 157 33.50 11.30 -9.76
N PHE A 158 33.06 10.13 -10.25
CA PHE A 158 32.99 8.91 -9.44
C PHE A 158 32.90 7.61 -10.26
N ASP A 159 33.59 6.55 -9.84
CA ASP A 159 33.40 5.20 -10.43
C ASP A 159 32.17 4.47 -9.87
N LEU A 160 30.99 4.85 -10.37
CA LEU A 160 29.74 4.19 -10.00
C LEU A 160 29.74 2.67 -10.28
N GLY A 161 30.36 2.24 -11.37
CA GLY A 161 30.41 0.83 -11.76
C GLY A 161 31.33 0.00 -10.83
N GLY A 162 32.49 0.55 -10.48
CA GLY A 162 33.36 -0.04 -9.47
C GLY A 162 32.70 -0.08 -8.10
N PHE A 163 31.97 0.98 -7.72
CA PHE A 163 31.19 1.01 -6.49
C PHE A 163 30.15 -0.13 -6.45
N ARG A 164 29.29 -0.25 -7.46
CA ARG A 164 28.29 -1.34 -7.57
C ARG A 164 28.95 -2.71 -7.50
N GLY A 165 30.06 -2.91 -8.22
CA GLY A 165 30.83 -4.15 -8.19
C GLY A 165 31.39 -4.52 -6.80
N THR A 166 31.85 -3.52 -6.03
CA THR A 166 32.31 -3.71 -4.64
C THR A 166 31.17 -4.05 -3.70
N VAL A 167 30.01 -3.43 -3.90
CA VAL A 167 28.85 -3.49 -3.01
C VAL A 167 27.95 -4.70 -3.26
N GLU A 168 27.47 -4.87 -4.48
CA GLU A 168 26.41 -5.83 -4.81
C GLU A 168 27.01 -7.19 -5.17
N GLY A 169 28.23 -7.16 -5.69
CA GLY A 169 28.96 -8.33 -6.17
C GLY A 169 28.39 -8.87 -7.48
N ASP A 170 29.29 -9.09 -8.45
CA ASP A 170 29.05 -9.78 -9.74
C ASP A 170 28.59 -8.91 -10.94
N GLU A 171 28.95 -7.63 -11.01
CA GLU A 171 29.09 -6.93 -12.30
C GLU A 171 30.43 -7.28 -12.98
N GLY A 172 30.53 -8.46 -13.58
CA GLY A 172 31.68 -8.83 -14.44
C GLY A 172 33.04 -8.92 -13.73
N GLY A 173 33.07 -8.85 -12.40
CA GLY A 173 34.28 -8.86 -11.58
C GLY A 173 34.91 -7.48 -11.31
N ARG A 174 34.17 -6.39 -11.55
CA ARG A 174 34.60 -5.01 -11.24
C ARG A 174 34.55 -4.67 -9.74
N GLY A 175 35.35 -3.70 -9.30
CA GLY A 175 35.33 -3.11 -7.96
C GLY A 175 36.08 -1.77 -7.91
N LEU A 176 35.80 -0.93 -6.92
CA LEU A 176 36.57 0.30 -6.66
C LEU A 176 38.07 0.00 -6.53
N GLY A 177 38.90 0.82 -7.16
CA GLY A 177 40.36 0.67 -7.12
C GLY A 177 40.89 -0.54 -7.91
N ASP A 178 40.10 -1.12 -8.83
CA ASP A 178 40.49 -2.29 -9.62
C ASP A 178 41.28 -1.95 -10.92
N GLY A 179 41.48 -0.66 -11.20
CA GLY A 179 42.15 -0.14 -12.40
C GLY A 179 41.28 -0.15 -13.66
N ASN A 180 39.98 -0.37 -13.53
CA ASN A 180 38.99 -0.39 -14.61
C ASN A 180 37.79 0.49 -14.25
N ALA A 181 38.05 1.75 -13.95
CA ALA A 181 37.04 2.74 -13.59
C ALA A 181 36.39 3.42 -14.81
N THR A 182 35.14 3.84 -14.63
CA THR A 182 34.36 4.58 -15.62
C THR A 182 33.61 5.69 -14.92
N ASP A 183 33.75 6.91 -15.41
CA ASP A 183 32.99 8.06 -14.94
C ASP A 183 31.77 8.28 -15.84
N PRO A 184 30.55 7.88 -15.44
CA PRO A 184 29.34 8.13 -16.20
C PRO A 184 28.85 9.58 -16.06
N PHE A 185 29.40 10.37 -15.13
CA PHE A 185 28.98 11.74 -14.84
C PHE A 185 29.73 12.79 -15.67
N ALA A 186 30.82 12.39 -16.34
CA ALA A 186 31.71 13.28 -17.10
C ALA A 186 31.07 14.13 -18.22
N ASP A 187 29.84 13.81 -18.63
CA ASP A 187 29.09 14.55 -19.66
C ASP A 187 27.80 15.20 -19.09
N PHE A 188 27.61 15.22 -17.76
CA PHE A 188 26.45 15.83 -17.10
C PHE A 188 26.67 17.32 -16.78
N ASN A 189 25.56 18.02 -16.60
CA ASN A 189 25.55 19.42 -16.18
C ASN A 189 24.94 19.55 -14.77
N THR A 190 25.26 20.66 -14.10
CA THR A 190 24.68 21.09 -12.82
C THR A 190 24.29 22.57 -12.89
N ASN A 191 23.40 23.01 -12.00
CA ASN A 191 23.16 24.42 -11.76
C ASN A 191 24.22 24.96 -10.78
N ALA A 192 25.00 25.95 -11.19
CA ALA A 192 26.09 26.50 -10.37
C ALA A 192 25.77 27.91 -9.87
N ILE A 193 25.84 28.12 -8.56
CA ILE A 193 25.86 29.43 -7.91
C ILE A 193 27.28 29.72 -7.45
N VAL A 194 27.94 30.68 -8.09
CA VAL A 194 29.35 31.04 -7.83
C VAL A 194 29.43 32.50 -7.40
N ILE A 195 30.00 32.74 -6.23
CA ILE A 195 30.35 34.09 -5.76
C ILE A 195 31.86 34.18 -5.53
N GLU A 196 32.47 35.24 -6.03
CA GLU A 196 33.82 35.64 -5.69
C GLU A 196 33.76 36.97 -4.94
N LEU A 197 34.27 36.99 -3.72
CA LEU A 197 34.21 38.14 -2.81
C LEU A 197 35.60 38.46 -2.25
N PRO A 198 35.91 39.74 -1.95
CA PRO A 198 37.14 40.08 -1.24
C PRO A 198 37.18 39.43 0.15
N ASP A 199 38.33 38.94 0.59
CA ASP A 199 38.46 38.27 1.90
C ASP A 199 38.03 39.17 3.06
N ALA A 200 38.23 40.48 2.92
CA ALA A 200 37.79 41.47 3.90
C ALA A 200 36.25 41.52 4.10
N ALA A 201 35.48 41.01 3.13
CA ALA A 201 34.03 40.88 3.24
C ALA A 201 33.61 39.63 4.03
N LEU A 202 34.48 38.60 4.08
CA LEU A 202 34.21 37.30 4.71
C LEU A 202 34.86 37.19 6.09
N GLY A 203 36.16 37.46 6.20
CA GLY A 203 36.98 37.20 7.40
C GLY A 203 38.11 36.21 7.10
N GLU A 204 38.98 35.97 8.09
CA GLU A 204 40.18 35.10 7.92
C GLU A 204 39.89 33.62 8.16
N ASN A 205 38.98 33.24 9.07
CA ASN A 205 38.63 31.84 9.33
C ASN A 205 37.12 31.71 9.25
N ILE A 206 36.64 31.12 8.16
CA ILE A 206 35.22 31.01 7.89
C ILE A 206 34.76 29.57 7.89
N GLY A 207 33.50 29.36 8.27
CA GLY A 207 32.76 28.13 8.02
C GLY A 207 31.70 28.39 6.96
N VAL A 208 31.56 27.48 5.99
CA VAL A 208 30.64 27.64 4.84
C VAL A 208 29.72 26.42 4.72
N TRP A 209 28.44 26.65 4.46
CA TRP A 209 27.48 25.62 4.06
C TRP A 209 26.39 26.21 3.16
N GLY A 210 25.82 25.37 2.31
CA GLY A 210 24.65 25.66 1.50
C GLY A 210 23.36 25.29 2.22
N ALA A 211 22.27 25.95 1.85
CA ALA A 211 20.92 25.50 2.17
C ALA A 211 19.93 25.87 1.06
N THR A 212 18.86 25.10 0.90
CA THR A 212 17.71 25.46 0.06
C THR A 212 16.44 25.43 0.88
N THR A 213 15.52 26.34 0.54
CA THR A 213 14.19 26.36 1.14
C THR A 213 13.12 26.34 0.07
N LEU A 214 12.00 25.68 0.36
CA LEU A 214 10.79 25.71 -0.44
C LEU A 214 9.68 26.33 0.40
N ASP A 215 9.06 27.40 -0.11
CA ASP A 215 8.02 28.15 0.61
C ASP A 215 8.42 28.56 2.05
N GLY A 216 9.71 28.84 2.25
CA GLY A 216 10.29 29.26 3.53
C GLY A 216 10.61 28.13 4.51
N THR A 217 10.48 26.86 4.10
CA THR A 217 10.90 25.69 4.89
C THR A 217 12.22 25.17 4.34
N GLN A 218 13.23 24.94 5.18
CA GLN A 218 14.48 24.32 4.75
C GLN A 218 14.23 22.88 4.34
N ILE A 219 14.64 22.53 3.12
CA ILE A 219 14.44 21.20 2.53
C ILE A 219 15.78 20.48 2.39
N ASP A 220 16.87 21.24 2.24
CA ASP A 220 18.20 20.68 2.06
C ASP A 220 19.30 21.57 2.64
N ARG A 221 20.41 20.95 3.04
CA ARG A 221 21.64 21.64 3.47
C ARG A 221 22.87 20.74 3.32
N MET A 222 24.00 21.39 3.07
CA MET A 222 25.28 20.69 2.91
C MET A 222 26.44 21.60 3.30
N GLY A 223 27.38 21.11 4.11
CA GLY A 223 28.67 21.76 4.37
C GLY A 223 29.79 21.05 3.63
N ARG A 224 30.04 19.81 4.00
CA ARG A 224 31.06 18.94 3.42
C ARG A 224 30.40 17.79 2.64
N PRO A 225 31.08 17.28 1.61
CA PRO A 225 30.63 16.10 0.88
C PRO A 225 30.38 14.91 1.82
N ALA A 226 29.39 14.10 1.45
CA ALA A 226 29.07 12.80 2.03
C ALA A 226 28.67 12.74 3.51
N ILE A 227 28.62 13.84 4.27
CA ILE A 227 28.28 13.78 5.71
C ILE A 227 26.87 13.25 5.93
N ASN A 228 25.89 13.83 5.25
CA ASN A 228 24.49 13.45 5.37
C ASN A 228 24.20 12.09 4.72
N THR A 229 24.78 11.85 3.54
CA THR A 229 24.56 10.66 2.72
C THR A 229 25.31 9.40 3.20
N VAL A 230 26.49 9.53 3.81
CA VAL A 230 27.33 8.38 4.21
C VAL A 230 27.35 8.20 5.73
N VAL A 231 27.55 9.29 6.47
CA VAL A 231 27.99 9.21 7.87
C VAL A 231 26.80 9.30 8.87
N ASN A 232 25.66 9.84 8.42
CA ASN A 232 24.42 9.95 9.21
C ASN A 232 23.42 8.78 9.02
N SER A 233 23.84 7.73 8.30
CA SER A 233 22.96 6.64 7.83
C SER A 233 22.49 5.65 8.91
N SER A 234 23.07 5.66 10.11
CA SER A 234 22.68 4.75 11.20
C SER A 234 22.92 5.35 12.59
N GLY A 235 21.85 5.75 13.29
CA GLY A 235 21.88 6.29 14.65
C GLY A 235 20.86 5.65 15.58
N PRO A 236 21.06 5.69 16.92
CA PRO A 236 20.17 5.05 17.91
C PRO A 236 18.79 5.70 18.06
N LEU A 237 18.47 6.74 17.26
CA LEU A 237 17.27 7.55 17.43
C LEU A 237 16.04 7.09 16.63
N VAL A 238 16.13 6.33 15.53
CA VAL A 238 14.91 5.77 14.88
C VAL A 238 15.16 4.54 13.98
N GLN A 239 14.09 3.91 13.50
CA GLN A 239 14.03 2.57 12.88
C GLN A 239 14.40 2.51 11.38
N ALA A 240 14.59 3.66 10.68
CA ALA A 240 14.92 3.72 9.25
C ALA A 240 15.93 4.84 8.87
N PRO A 241 16.88 4.60 7.94
CA PRO A 241 17.90 5.59 7.52
C PRO A 241 17.37 6.92 6.96
N SER A 242 16.22 6.91 6.30
CA SER A 242 15.59 8.08 5.67
C SER A 242 15.13 9.15 6.68
N GLU A 243 14.82 8.76 7.91
CA GLU A 243 14.31 9.68 8.94
C GLU A 243 15.43 10.55 9.54
N ASN A 244 16.63 9.99 9.73
CA ASN A 244 17.79 10.76 10.22
C ASN A 244 18.27 11.80 9.20
N LYS A 245 18.17 11.48 7.90
CA LYS A 245 18.49 12.39 6.79
C LYS A 245 17.56 13.60 6.78
N ASN A 246 16.24 13.38 6.88
CA ASN A 246 15.26 14.47 6.94
C ASN A 246 15.47 15.37 8.17
N ILE A 247 15.84 14.78 9.32
CA ILE A 247 16.18 15.55 10.53
C ILE A 247 17.45 16.39 10.30
N PHE A 248 18.46 15.84 9.61
CA PHE A 248 19.65 16.59 9.23
C PHE A 248 19.28 17.76 8.32
N ASN A 249 18.60 17.52 7.21
CA ASN A 249 18.20 18.54 6.25
C ASN A 249 17.33 19.63 6.87
N ALA A 250 16.48 19.30 7.84
CA ALA A 250 15.64 20.27 8.53
C ALA A 250 16.32 21.00 9.72
N SER A 251 17.53 20.60 10.11
CA SER A 251 18.27 21.19 11.25
C SER A 251 19.38 22.14 10.80
N GLU A 252 20.02 22.80 11.76
CA GLU A 252 21.13 23.73 11.55
C GLU A 252 22.45 23.08 11.97
N PRO A 253 23.61 23.43 11.36
CA PRO A 253 24.89 22.83 11.70
C PRO A 253 25.27 22.88 13.19
N LYS A 254 24.89 23.95 13.91
CA LYS A 254 25.07 24.06 15.37
C LYS A 254 24.49 22.89 16.18
N ASP A 255 23.49 22.21 15.65
CA ASP A 255 22.77 21.13 16.32
C ASP A 255 23.40 19.76 16.00
N ASP A 256 24.33 19.68 15.04
CA ASP A 256 24.85 18.43 14.50
C ASP A 256 25.57 17.57 15.52
N VAL A 257 26.46 18.18 16.30
CA VAL A 257 27.24 17.47 17.32
C VAL A 257 26.30 16.81 18.34
N ALA A 258 25.20 17.47 18.69
CA ALA A 258 24.23 16.93 19.63
C ALA A 258 23.37 15.81 19.01
N ASN A 259 23.03 15.93 17.73
CA ASN A 259 22.08 15.05 17.08
C ASN A 259 22.73 13.81 16.42
N PHE A 260 23.94 13.95 15.89
CA PHE A 260 24.50 12.98 14.93
C PHE A 260 25.86 12.38 15.33
N THR A 261 26.53 12.87 16.38
CA THR A 261 27.84 12.32 16.80
C THR A 261 27.83 10.80 17.01
N ASP A 262 26.83 10.28 17.69
CA ASP A 262 26.73 8.83 17.97
C ASP A 262 26.54 8.03 16.67
N ALA A 263 25.79 8.57 15.71
CA ALA A 263 25.59 7.94 14.40
C ALA A 263 26.91 7.92 13.62
N VAL A 264 27.61 9.05 13.58
CA VAL A 264 28.90 9.19 12.90
C VAL A 264 29.96 8.26 13.49
N VAL A 265 30.09 8.22 14.81
CA VAL A 265 31.02 7.31 15.50
C VAL A 265 30.69 5.86 15.16
N THR A 266 29.41 5.49 15.19
CA THR A 266 28.97 4.13 14.87
C THR A 266 29.31 3.75 13.44
N ALA A 267 29.04 4.63 12.48
CA ALA A 267 29.36 4.45 11.06
C ALA A 267 30.88 4.25 10.87
N LEU A 268 31.69 5.17 11.39
CA LEU A 268 33.14 5.11 11.30
C LEU A 268 33.70 3.80 11.89
N GLN A 269 33.24 3.38 13.07
CA GLN A 269 33.70 2.13 13.69
C GLN A 269 33.28 0.89 12.91
N THR A 270 32.07 0.92 12.34
CA THR A 270 31.54 -0.21 11.56
C THR A 270 32.34 -0.40 10.27
N TYR A 271 32.56 0.67 9.51
CA TYR A 271 33.17 0.58 8.18
C TYR A 271 34.69 0.45 8.21
N SER A 272 35.35 1.09 9.18
CA SER A 272 36.79 0.89 9.39
C SER A 272 37.16 -0.54 9.76
N SER A 273 36.21 -1.37 10.20
CA SER A 273 36.47 -2.79 10.47
C SER A 273 36.92 -3.59 9.24
N LEU A 274 36.73 -3.03 8.03
CA LEU A 274 37.21 -3.60 6.77
C LEU A 274 38.72 -3.49 6.60
N ASP A 275 39.34 -2.49 7.24
CA ASP A 275 40.77 -2.29 7.14
C ASP A 275 41.54 -3.37 7.92
N SER A 276 42.73 -3.68 7.41
CA SER A 276 43.65 -4.63 7.97
C SER A 276 44.17 -4.23 9.36
N GLU A 277 44.16 -2.94 9.72
CA GLU A 277 44.47 -2.44 11.06
C GLU A 277 43.26 -2.54 12.02
N GLY A 278 42.08 -2.93 11.50
CA GLY A 278 40.84 -3.15 12.25
C GLY A 278 39.96 -1.91 12.38
N ALA A 279 38.89 -2.00 13.18
CA ALA A 279 38.01 -0.86 13.41
C ALA A 279 38.71 0.27 14.19
N TYR A 280 38.30 1.52 13.96
CA TYR A 280 38.67 2.66 14.79
C TYR A 280 38.36 2.40 16.27
N ALA A 281 39.30 2.74 17.14
CA ALA A 281 39.04 2.85 18.57
C ALA A 281 38.02 3.97 18.86
N ASP A 282 37.35 3.90 20.01
CA ASP A 282 36.37 4.90 20.45
C ASP A 282 36.94 6.34 20.38
N GLU A 283 38.19 6.54 20.82
CA GLU A 283 38.83 7.85 20.78
C GLU A 283 39.16 8.32 19.35
N GLN A 284 39.49 7.39 18.44
CA GLN A 284 39.79 7.72 17.04
C GLN A 284 38.50 8.11 16.31
N ALA A 285 37.44 7.31 16.45
CA ALA A 285 36.15 7.59 15.85
C ALA A 285 35.54 8.90 16.38
N ALA A 286 35.66 9.17 17.69
CA ALA A 286 35.19 10.43 18.28
C ALA A 286 36.01 11.64 17.80
N ALA A 287 37.32 11.49 17.57
CA ALA A 287 38.15 12.56 17.04
C ALA A 287 37.78 12.88 15.58
N LEU A 288 37.57 11.86 14.74
CA LEU A 288 37.09 12.04 13.37
C LEU A 288 35.68 12.64 13.34
N ALA A 289 34.77 12.18 14.21
CA ALA A 289 33.43 12.77 14.33
C ALA A 289 33.50 14.27 14.65
N GLY A 290 34.44 14.70 15.50
CA GLY A 290 34.67 16.12 15.79
C GLY A 290 35.39 16.90 14.68
N VAL A 291 35.95 16.22 13.67
CA VAL A 291 36.40 16.85 12.44
C VAL A 291 35.22 17.01 11.49
N LEU A 292 34.42 15.95 11.30
CA LEU A 292 33.31 15.88 10.35
C LEU A 292 32.10 16.71 10.76
N LEU A 293 31.83 16.84 12.08
CA LEU A 293 30.73 17.63 12.64
C LEU A 293 31.24 18.84 13.44
N PRO A 294 30.55 20.00 13.39
CA PRO A 294 29.35 20.27 12.60
C PRO A 294 29.63 20.25 11.10
N ASP A 295 28.60 19.99 10.28
CA ASP A 295 28.76 19.90 8.84
C ASP A 295 28.94 21.30 8.22
N VAL A 296 30.18 21.77 8.28
CA VAL A 296 30.61 23.11 7.87
C VAL A 296 31.96 22.99 7.18
N LEU A 297 32.06 23.49 5.95
CA LEU A 297 33.33 23.59 5.23
C LEU A 297 34.16 24.75 5.80
N THR A 298 35.14 24.42 6.62
CA THR A 298 36.06 25.40 7.21
C THR A 298 37.12 25.83 6.21
N TYR A 299 37.38 27.13 6.09
CA TYR A 299 38.39 27.69 5.20
C TYR A 299 39.09 28.93 5.82
N ASP A 300 40.42 28.93 5.81
CA ASP A 300 41.26 30.09 6.09
C ASP A 300 41.54 30.84 4.79
N THR A 301 40.87 31.99 4.62
CA THR A 301 40.94 32.81 3.40
C THR A 301 42.33 33.40 3.15
N SER A 302 43.23 33.36 4.12
CA SER A 302 44.62 33.80 3.95
C SER A 302 45.55 32.71 3.39
N THR A 303 45.00 31.53 3.05
CA THR A 303 45.75 30.36 2.64
C THR A 303 45.12 29.65 1.44
N GLU A 304 45.95 28.91 0.68
CA GLU A 304 45.47 28.00 -0.35
C GLU A 304 44.62 26.89 0.28
N ALA A 305 43.56 26.47 -0.43
CA ALA A 305 42.78 25.31 -0.04
C ALA A 305 43.62 24.02 -0.15
N VAL A 306 43.43 23.08 0.78
CA VAL A 306 44.23 21.84 0.85
C VAL A 306 43.38 20.58 1.05
N GLY A 307 42.16 20.56 0.51
CA GLY A 307 41.17 19.51 0.78
C GLY A 307 40.51 19.67 2.15
N PRO A 308 39.69 18.70 2.61
CA PRO A 308 38.52 18.94 3.47
C PRO A 308 38.78 19.55 4.86
N LEU A 309 40.05 19.69 5.25
CA LEU A 309 40.48 20.38 6.48
C LEU A 309 40.55 21.90 6.36
N ASN A 310 40.72 22.45 5.15
CA ASN A 310 40.87 23.87 4.93
C ASN A 310 40.49 24.24 3.49
N GLY A 311 39.21 24.53 3.28
CA GLY A 311 38.63 24.78 1.96
C GLY A 311 38.54 23.52 1.10
N ARG A 312 37.99 23.70 -0.10
CA ARG A 312 37.90 22.66 -1.12
C ARG A 312 37.90 23.32 -2.49
N THR A 313 38.79 22.87 -3.37
CA THR A 313 38.79 23.23 -4.80
C THR A 313 37.92 22.27 -5.61
N LEU A 314 37.53 22.66 -6.83
CA LEU A 314 36.81 21.79 -7.77
C LEU A 314 37.62 20.54 -8.19
N THR A 315 38.95 20.56 -7.96
CA THR A 315 39.85 19.46 -8.34
C THR A 315 40.25 18.57 -7.16
N ASP A 316 39.79 18.89 -5.96
CA ASP A 316 40.10 18.09 -4.78
C ASP A 316 39.30 16.79 -4.83
N ASP A 317 40.03 15.67 -4.89
CA ASP A 317 39.47 14.33 -4.87
C ASP A 317 39.03 13.94 -3.46
N VAL A 318 37.90 14.51 -3.06
CA VAL A 318 37.28 14.29 -1.75
C VAL A 318 36.78 12.86 -1.60
N ILE A 319 36.38 12.21 -2.70
CA ILE A 319 35.93 10.82 -2.70
C ILE A 319 37.06 9.91 -2.26
N ASP A 320 38.27 10.07 -2.81
CA ASP A 320 39.45 9.32 -2.37
C ASP A 320 39.72 9.49 -0.87
N ILE A 321 39.59 10.72 -0.36
CA ILE A 321 39.83 11.05 1.05
C ILE A 321 38.76 10.40 1.94
N GLU A 322 37.50 10.48 1.55
CA GLU A 322 36.36 9.91 2.27
C GLU A 322 36.40 8.39 2.27
N LEU A 323 36.69 7.76 1.13
CA LEU A 323 36.89 6.32 1.04
C LEU A 323 37.97 5.87 2.02
N ARG A 324 39.10 6.59 2.12
CA ARG A 324 40.15 6.31 3.10
C ARG A 324 39.62 6.46 4.53
N ILE A 325 39.03 7.60 4.89
CA ILE A 325 38.53 7.86 6.25
C ILE A 325 37.51 6.79 6.66
N VAL A 326 36.48 6.58 5.85
CA VAL A 326 35.36 5.70 6.20
C VAL A 326 35.80 4.23 6.22
N THR A 327 36.70 3.83 5.32
CA THR A 327 37.23 2.46 5.30
C THR A 327 38.42 2.21 6.22
N GLY A 328 38.81 3.18 7.06
CA GLY A 328 39.71 2.97 8.19
C GLY A 328 41.11 3.58 8.09
N GLY A 329 41.43 4.35 7.06
CA GLY A 329 42.69 5.07 6.93
C GLY A 329 42.68 6.45 7.61
N ASP A 330 43.85 6.98 7.90
CA ASP A 330 44.07 8.31 8.48
C ASP A 330 44.75 9.26 7.47
N PRO A 331 44.08 9.66 6.38
CA PRO A 331 44.65 10.57 5.39
C PRO A 331 44.90 11.98 5.97
N LEU A 332 44.35 12.26 7.15
CA LEU A 332 44.47 13.54 7.86
C LEU A 332 45.66 13.57 8.84
N GLY A 333 46.29 12.42 9.13
CA GLY A 333 47.43 12.29 10.03
C GLY A 333 47.12 12.60 11.50
N LEU A 334 45.90 12.28 11.94
CA LEU A 334 45.41 12.48 13.31
C LEU A 334 45.94 11.43 14.31
N PHE A 335 46.37 10.26 13.83
CA PHE A 335 46.67 9.09 14.65
C PHE A 335 48.09 8.56 14.36
N GLU A 336 48.90 8.41 15.41
CA GLU A 336 50.30 7.93 15.25
C GLU A 336 50.40 6.44 14.91
N ASP A 337 49.34 5.67 15.16
CA ASP A 337 49.29 4.21 15.08
C ASP A 337 48.41 3.67 13.96
N ARG A 338 48.02 4.53 13.01
CA ARG A 338 47.22 4.20 11.84
C ARG A 338 47.86 4.81 10.60
N ASP A 339 47.89 4.08 9.50
CA ASP A 339 48.42 4.62 8.25
C ASP A 339 47.34 5.43 7.49
N ALA A 340 47.74 6.08 6.39
CA ALA A 340 46.84 6.92 5.63
C ALA A 340 45.86 6.12 4.75
N ASP A 341 46.13 4.83 4.57
CA ASP A 341 45.42 3.97 3.65
C ASP A 341 44.24 3.31 4.40
N GLY A 342 43.04 3.40 3.84
CA GLY A 342 41.92 2.57 4.26
C GLY A 342 41.91 1.22 3.54
N ALA A 343 40.84 0.46 3.75
CA ALA A 343 40.61 -0.77 2.96
C ALA A 343 40.41 -0.48 1.47
N ILE A 344 39.86 0.71 1.14
CA ILE A 344 39.68 1.23 -0.21
C ILE A 344 40.26 2.64 -0.24
N ASN A 345 41.23 2.86 -1.14
CA ASN A 345 42.02 4.09 -1.16
C ASN A 345 41.70 5.01 -2.32
N THR A 346 40.96 4.50 -3.30
CA THR A 346 40.58 5.26 -4.48
C THR A 346 39.41 4.63 -5.22
N ASP A 347 38.72 5.44 -6.02
CA ASP A 347 37.77 4.99 -7.03
C ASP A 347 38.39 4.94 -8.46
N ASP A 348 39.68 5.26 -8.60
CA ASP A 348 40.44 5.35 -9.86
C ASP A 348 39.94 6.43 -10.86
N ILE A 349 39.09 7.36 -10.42
CA ILE A 349 38.65 8.53 -11.21
C ILE A 349 39.30 9.80 -10.64
N GLY A 350 39.60 10.76 -11.51
CA GLY A 350 40.15 12.05 -11.12
C GLY A 350 39.28 13.19 -11.63
N PRO A 351 39.62 14.44 -11.26
CA PRO A 351 38.83 15.60 -11.63
C PRO A 351 38.73 15.79 -13.14
N HIS A 352 37.62 16.37 -13.58
CA HIS A 352 37.37 16.64 -14.99
C HIS A 352 38.37 17.62 -15.59
N ASP A 353 38.70 17.41 -16.86
CA ASP A 353 39.70 18.18 -17.60
C ASP A 353 39.16 19.51 -18.17
N ASP A 354 37.87 19.78 -18.03
CA ASP A 354 37.16 20.90 -18.68
C ASP A 354 36.88 22.10 -17.75
N LEU A 355 37.26 21.99 -16.47
CA LEU A 355 37.19 23.07 -15.48
C LEU A 355 38.01 24.31 -15.91
N LEU A 356 37.52 25.49 -15.53
CA LEU A 356 38.11 26.78 -15.89
C LEU A 356 39.06 27.29 -14.79
N SER A 357 40.19 27.88 -15.19
CA SER A 357 41.12 28.53 -14.25
C SER A 357 40.72 29.95 -13.84
N THR A 358 39.58 30.43 -14.33
CA THR A 358 39.08 31.79 -14.11
C THR A 358 37.59 31.72 -13.86
N PHE A 359 37.06 32.72 -13.17
CA PHE A 359 35.64 32.84 -12.89
C PHE A 359 34.75 32.55 -14.11
N PRO A 360 33.74 31.67 -14.01
CA PRO A 360 33.17 31.08 -12.78
C PRO A 360 33.79 29.74 -12.35
N TYR A 361 34.97 29.37 -12.85
CA TYR A 361 35.76 28.18 -12.49
C TYR A 361 35.20 26.81 -12.90
N LEU A 362 33.87 26.64 -12.99
CA LEU A 362 33.26 25.42 -13.55
C LEU A 362 33.30 25.42 -15.08
N GLY A 363 33.35 24.22 -15.67
CA GLY A 363 33.37 23.99 -17.13
C GLY A 363 32.15 24.55 -17.85
N GLU A 364 32.30 24.85 -19.14
CA GLU A 364 31.17 25.29 -19.98
C GLU A 364 30.14 24.15 -20.11
N PRO A 365 28.83 24.45 -20.21
CA PRO A 365 27.82 23.41 -20.36
C PRO A 365 28.08 22.51 -21.56
N HIS A 366 27.86 21.21 -21.41
CA HIS A 366 27.98 20.28 -22.52
C HIS A 366 26.87 20.53 -23.57
N GLU A 367 27.26 20.80 -24.83
CA GLU A 367 26.34 21.14 -25.95
C GLU A 367 25.65 19.92 -26.60
N ALA A 368 25.64 18.77 -25.93
CA ALA A 368 24.86 17.62 -26.33
C ALA A 368 24.33 16.99 -25.06
N GLU A 369 23.05 17.24 -24.78
CA GLU A 369 22.29 16.44 -23.83
C GLU A 369 22.50 14.96 -24.23
N PRO A 370 22.79 14.05 -23.30
CA PRO A 370 22.36 12.69 -23.54
C PRO A 370 20.83 12.79 -23.66
N GLU A 371 20.30 12.77 -24.89
CA GLU A 371 18.86 12.59 -25.06
C GLU A 371 18.52 11.33 -24.29
N LEU A 372 17.74 11.48 -23.22
CA LEU A 372 17.26 10.32 -22.50
C LEU A 372 16.55 9.42 -23.51
N ASP A 373 16.91 8.15 -23.51
CA ASP A 373 16.18 7.15 -24.27
C ASP A 373 14.70 7.20 -23.84
N ASP A 374 13.79 6.89 -24.77
CA ASP A 374 12.37 6.76 -24.40
C ASP A 374 12.18 5.59 -23.43
N ILE A 375 11.01 5.45 -22.79
CA ILE A 375 10.77 4.38 -21.81
C ILE A 375 11.13 2.99 -22.34
N VAL A 376 10.91 2.72 -23.63
CA VAL A 376 11.19 1.40 -24.21
C VAL A 376 12.69 1.22 -24.39
N ASP A 377 13.39 2.22 -24.93
CA ASP A 377 14.85 2.15 -25.09
C ASP A 377 15.58 2.15 -23.74
N THR A 378 15.08 2.91 -22.76
CA THR A 378 15.55 2.89 -21.37
C THR A 378 15.38 1.50 -20.75
N ALA A 379 14.21 0.86 -20.93
CA ALA A 379 13.99 -0.52 -20.46
C ALA A 379 14.89 -1.55 -21.17
N ILE A 380 15.16 -1.37 -22.47
CA ILE A 380 16.09 -2.23 -23.23
C ILE A 380 17.52 -2.06 -22.72
N ALA A 381 17.97 -0.82 -22.52
CA ALA A 381 19.31 -0.52 -22.03
C ALA A 381 19.56 -1.09 -20.64
N ALA A 382 18.52 -1.18 -19.81
CA ALA A 382 18.60 -1.75 -18.47
C ALA A 382 18.89 -3.26 -18.44
N GLY A 383 18.49 -4.01 -19.47
CA GLY A 383 18.79 -5.44 -19.61
C GLY A 383 18.14 -6.37 -18.56
N THR A 384 17.25 -5.85 -17.72
CA THR A 384 16.50 -6.59 -16.68
C THR A 384 14.98 -6.64 -16.94
N PHE A 385 14.56 -6.09 -18.08
CA PHE A 385 13.16 -5.98 -18.52
C PHE A 385 12.90 -6.69 -19.86
N ASP A 386 13.71 -7.69 -20.21
CA ASP A 386 13.61 -8.38 -21.52
C ASP A 386 12.20 -8.97 -21.75
N THR A 387 11.60 -9.52 -20.69
CA THR A 387 10.25 -10.11 -20.72
C THR A 387 9.17 -9.04 -20.84
N LEU A 388 9.32 -7.91 -20.14
CA LEU A 388 8.40 -6.78 -20.21
C LEU A 388 8.40 -6.17 -21.62
N VAL A 389 9.58 -5.91 -22.19
CA VAL A 389 9.73 -5.38 -23.56
C VAL A 389 9.09 -6.34 -24.57
N THR A 390 9.33 -7.65 -24.42
CA THR A 390 8.70 -8.68 -25.26
C THR A 390 7.18 -8.65 -25.15
N ALA A 391 6.63 -8.49 -23.94
CA ALA A 391 5.20 -8.43 -23.69
C ALA A 391 4.57 -7.16 -24.30
N VAL A 392 5.19 -6.00 -24.13
CA VAL A 392 4.79 -4.72 -24.73
C VAL A 392 4.72 -4.81 -26.27
N GLN A 393 5.71 -5.46 -26.88
CA GLN A 393 5.73 -5.72 -28.31
C GLN A 393 4.61 -6.67 -28.74
N ALA A 394 4.36 -7.75 -27.98
CA ALA A 394 3.29 -8.70 -28.27
C ALA A 394 1.89 -8.10 -28.15
N ALA A 395 1.68 -7.19 -27.19
CA ALA A 395 0.43 -6.45 -26.98
C ALA A 395 0.23 -5.27 -27.96
N GLY A 396 1.25 -4.92 -28.75
CA GLY A 396 1.18 -3.80 -29.69
C GLY A 396 1.21 -2.42 -29.02
N LEU A 397 1.78 -2.32 -27.82
CA LEU A 397 1.89 -1.08 -27.04
C LEU A 397 3.22 -0.34 -27.24
N GLU A 398 4.18 -0.92 -27.97
CA GLU A 398 5.51 -0.34 -28.18
C GLU A 398 5.46 1.09 -28.75
N ASP A 399 4.73 1.31 -29.86
CA ASP A 399 4.60 2.64 -30.46
C ASP A 399 3.93 3.65 -29.51
N THR A 400 3.05 3.18 -28.61
CA THR A 400 2.39 4.02 -27.61
C THR A 400 3.39 4.46 -26.54
N LEU A 401 4.15 3.52 -25.96
CA LEU A 401 5.12 3.80 -24.90
C LEU A 401 6.39 4.51 -25.42
N ARG A 402 6.63 4.51 -26.72
CA ARG A 402 7.63 5.38 -27.40
C ARG A 402 7.07 6.75 -27.80
N GLY A 403 5.76 6.95 -27.65
CA GLY A 403 5.07 8.18 -28.02
C GLY A 403 5.38 9.36 -27.10
N ALA A 404 4.74 10.49 -27.37
CA ALA A 404 4.83 11.66 -26.49
C ALA A 404 4.12 11.34 -25.17
N GLY A 405 4.89 11.32 -24.07
CA GLY A 405 4.37 11.14 -22.72
C GLY A 405 3.77 12.44 -22.14
N PRO A 406 3.80 12.63 -20.80
CA PRO A 406 4.53 11.81 -19.81
C PRO A 406 3.84 10.47 -19.51
N PHE A 407 4.64 9.43 -19.30
CA PHE A 407 4.18 8.14 -18.76
C PHE A 407 4.83 7.90 -17.39
N THR A 408 4.15 7.12 -16.55
CA THR A 408 4.72 6.58 -15.30
C THR A 408 4.52 5.08 -15.33
N VAL A 409 5.60 4.32 -15.49
CA VAL A 409 5.53 2.85 -15.67
C VAL A 409 6.07 2.13 -14.45
N LEU A 410 5.22 1.32 -13.83
CA LEU A 410 5.58 0.36 -12.79
C LEU A 410 6.14 -0.89 -13.48
N ALA A 411 7.45 -0.98 -13.69
CA ALA A 411 8.08 -2.03 -14.51
C ALA A 411 8.45 -3.29 -13.68
N PRO A 412 7.76 -4.42 -13.89
CA PRO A 412 8.16 -5.68 -13.27
C PRO A 412 9.45 -6.23 -13.89
N THR A 413 10.36 -6.69 -13.03
CA THR A 413 11.62 -7.34 -13.47
C THR A 413 11.39 -8.69 -14.15
N ASP A 414 12.38 -9.18 -14.88
CA ASP A 414 12.36 -10.56 -15.41
C ASP A 414 12.17 -11.63 -14.33
N ALA A 415 12.64 -11.38 -13.10
CA ALA A 415 12.41 -12.25 -11.96
C ALA A 415 10.94 -12.27 -11.51
N ALA A 416 10.27 -11.10 -11.54
CA ALA A 416 8.84 -10.96 -11.25
C ALA A 416 7.99 -11.77 -12.24
N PHE A 417 8.31 -11.67 -13.54
CA PHE A 417 7.65 -12.49 -14.56
C PHE A 417 7.93 -13.98 -14.35
N ALA A 418 9.19 -14.37 -14.08
CA ALA A 418 9.54 -15.76 -13.85
C ALA A 418 8.77 -16.39 -12.68
N ALA A 419 8.40 -15.61 -11.67
CA ALA A 419 7.60 -16.05 -10.53
C ALA A 419 6.16 -16.47 -10.91
N LEU A 420 5.59 -15.94 -12.00
CA LEU A 420 4.27 -16.36 -12.52
C LEU A 420 4.28 -17.77 -13.12
N GLY A 421 5.45 -18.28 -13.48
CA GLY A 421 5.62 -19.57 -14.15
C GLY A 421 5.44 -19.52 -15.66
N THR A 422 6.15 -20.42 -16.37
CA THR A 422 6.24 -20.40 -17.83
C THR A 422 4.90 -20.66 -18.53
N ASP A 423 4.02 -21.46 -17.92
CA ASP A 423 2.69 -21.76 -18.49
C ASP A 423 1.79 -20.52 -18.48
N THR A 424 1.82 -19.73 -17.40
CA THR A 424 1.09 -18.46 -17.26
C THR A 424 1.58 -17.43 -18.27
N ILE A 425 2.90 -17.25 -18.38
CA ILE A 425 3.51 -16.33 -19.36
C ILE A 425 3.08 -16.71 -20.80
N ASN A 426 3.16 -18.00 -21.15
CA ASN A 426 2.76 -18.47 -22.48
C ASN A 426 1.26 -18.25 -22.74
N ALA A 427 0.41 -18.38 -21.72
CA ALA A 427 -1.03 -18.11 -21.84
C ALA A 427 -1.29 -16.62 -22.09
N LEU A 428 -0.64 -15.73 -21.33
CA LEU A 428 -0.75 -14.28 -21.51
C LEU A 428 -0.25 -13.83 -22.88
N LEU A 429 0.91 -14.34 -23.34
CA LEU A 429 1.43 -14.05 -24.69
C LEU A 429 0.53 -14.58 -25.82
N ALA A 430 -0.35 -15.55 -25.55
CA ALA A 430 -1.31 -16.07 -26.50
C ALA A 430 -2.63 -15.27 -26.53
N ASP A 431 -2.84 -14.35 -25.58
CA ASP A 431 -4.01 -13.47 -25.48
C ASP A 431 -3.59 -11.98 -25.42
N PRO A 432 -3.34 -11.35 -26.58
CA PRO A 432 -2.83 -9.98 -26.64
C PRO A 432 -3.77 -8.94 -26.02
N ASP A 433 -5.08 -9.17 -26.01
CA ASP A 433 -6.06 -8.20 -25.47
C ASP A 433 -5.96 -8.19 -23.94
N THR A 434 -5.96 -9.36 -23.30
CA THR A 434 -5.72 -9.49 -21.85
C THR A 434 -4.33 -9.02 -21.46
N LEU A 435 -3.32 -9.32 -22.27
CA LEU A 435 -1.96 -8.86 -22.01
C LEU A 435 -1.86 -7.32 -22.09
N ALA A 436 -2.53 -6.69 -23.04
CA ALA A 436 -2.54 -5.23 -23.16
C ALA A 436 -3.18 -4.58 -21.93
N ASP A 437 -4.30 -5.12 -21.44
CA ASP A 437 -4.99 -4.64 -20.24
C ASP A 437 -4.10 -4.72 -19.00
N ILE A 438 -3.46 -5.88 -18.77
CA ILE A 438 -2.49 -6.08 -17.68
C ILE A 438 -1.33 -5.09 -17.80
N LEU A 439 -0.77 -4.89 -19.00
CA LEU A 439 0.35 -3.95 -19.19
C LEU A 439 -0.08 -2.49 -18.96
N LEU A 440 -1.31 -2.11 -19.30
CA LEU A 440 -1.84 -0.78 -19.01
C LEU A 440 -2.12 -0.59 -17.51
N TYR A 441 -2.40 -1.66 -16.78
CA TYR A 441 -2.46 -1.64 -15.30
C TYR A 441 -1.10 -1.46 -14.63
N HIS A 442 -0.01 -1.44 -15.39
CA HIS A 442 1.30 -1.03 -14.90
C HIS A 442 1.65 0.42 -15.25
N VAL A 443 0.73 1.19 -15.85
CA VAL A 443 0.99 2.58 -16.24
C VAL A 443 0.06 3.49 -15.43
N ILE A 444 0.61 4.38 -14.60
CA ILE A 444 -0.22 5.36 -13.87
C ILE A 444 -0.73 6.41 -14.86
N SER A 445 -2.02 6.73 -14.78
CA SER A 445 -2.67 7.74 -15.61
C SER A 445 -2.38 9.15 -15.09
N GLY A 446 -1.97 10.07 -15.98
CA GLY A 446 -1.78 11.48 -15.63
C GLY A 446 -0.36 11.99 -15.89
N ALA A 447 0.11 12.89 -15.03
CA ALA A 447 1.47 13.43 -15.13
C ALA A 447 2.53 12.38 -14.73
N ALA A 448 3.80 12.67 -15.00
CA ALA A 448 4.89 11.89 -14.42
C ALA A 448 4.77 11.94 -12.89
N VAL A 449 4.67 10.77 -12.26
CA VAL A 449 4.55 10.63 -10.80
C VAL A 449 5.88 10.11 -10.32
N THR A 450 6.67 10.97 -9.70
CA THR A 450 7.95 10.63 -9.06
C THR A 450 7.70 9.99 -7.69
N SER A 451 8.69 9.32 -7.10
CA SER A 451 8.42 8.53 -5.89
C SER A 451 8.06 9.36 -4.66
N ASP A 452 8.48 10.63 -4.58
CA ASP A 452 8.03 11.61 -3.59
C ASP A 452 6.52 11.89 -3.68
N VAL A 453 5.94 11.80 -4.88
CA VAL A 453 4.50 11.84 -5.07
C VAL A 453 3.88 10.48 -4.74
N VAL A 454 4.44 9.37 -5.22
CA VAL A 454 3.92 8.01 -4.96
C VAL A 454 3.76 7.75 -3.46
N VAL A 455 4.73 8.12 -2.62
CA VAL A 455 4.68 7.88 -1.15
C VAL A 455 3.65 8.74 -0.42
N THR A 456 3.08 9.76 -1.08
CA THR A 456 2.02 10.62 -0.53
C THR A 456 0.62 10.22 -0.99
N LEU A 457 0.53 9.28 -1.94
CA LEU A 457 -0.73 8.78 -2.46
C LEU A 457 -1.17 7.57 -1.64
N ASP A 458 -2.46 7.54 -1.27
CA ASP A 458 -3.10 6.32 -0.76
C ASP A 458 -3.56 5.41 -1.93
N SER A 459 -3.76 5.99 -3.12
CA SER A 459 -4.17 5.29 -4.34
C SER A 459 -3.77 6.04 -5.62
N ALA A 460 -3.74 5.34 -6.75
CA ALA A 460 -3.55 5.93 -8.07
C ALA A 460 -4.39 5.21 -9.14
N THR A 461 -4.91 5.96 -10.11
CA THR A 461 -5.64 5.40 -11.26
C THR A 461 -4.68 5.01 -12.37
N MET A 462 -4.83 3.81 -12.90
CA MET A 462 -4.01 3.22 -13.94
C MET A 462 -4.57 3.51 -15.35
N ALA A 463 -3.75 3.30 -16.38
CA ALA A 463 -4.09 3.62 -17.76
C ALA A 463 -5.17 2.69 -18.35
N ASN A 464 -5.40 1.53 -17.74
CA ASN A 464 -6.53 0.67 -18.08
C ASN A 464 -7.87 1.16 -17.45
N GLY A 465 -7.80 2.06 -16.46
CA GLY A 465 -8.96 2.65 -15.78
C GLY A 465 -9.18 2.17 -14.35
N ASP A 466 -8.49 1.11 -13.91
CA ASP A 466 -8.59 0.58 -12.54
C ASP A 466 -7.67 1.35 -11.58
N ASP A 467 -7.96 1.24 -10.28
CA ASP A 467 -7.12 1.83 -9.24
C ASP A 467 -6.14 0.81 -8.63
N ILE A 468 -5.01 1.30 -8.14
CA ILE A 468 -4.10 0.60 -7.23
C ILE A 468 -4.18 1.20 -5.83
N THR A 469 -3.93 0.40 -4.79
CA THR A 469 -3.63 0.92 -3.45
C THR A 469 -2.13 1.06 -3.27
N ILE A 470 -1.73 2.12 -2.56
CA ILE A 470 -0.33 2.43 -2.31
C ILE A 470 -0.17 2.55 -0.79
N GLU A 471 0.74 1.74 -0.23
CA GLU A 471 1.05 1.73 1.19
C GLU A 471 2.55 1.90 1.40
N VAL A 472 2.95 2.56 2.49
CA VAL A 472 4.36 2.61 2.91
C VAL A 472 4.54 1.67 4.09
N VAL A 473 5.20 0.54 3.87
CA VAL A 473 5.48 -0.49 4.88
C VAL A 473 6.98 -0.59 5.09
N ASP A 474 7.43 -0.40 6.32
CA ASP A 474 8.86 -0.45 6.69
C ASP A 474 9.77 0.45 5.80
N GLY A 475 9.23 1.60 5.36
CA GLY A 475 9.95 2.54 4.49
C GLY A 475 9.99 2.16 3.01
N GLN A 476 9.28 1.12 2.58
CA GLN A 476 9.14 0.71 1.18
C GLN A 476 7.70 0.92 0.69
N VAL A 477 7.56 1.34 -0.56
CA VAL A 477 6.25 1.46 -1.21
C VAL A 477 5.78 0.07 -1.61
N VAL A 478 4.60 -0.31 -1.13
CA VAL A 478 3.91 -1.55 -1.43
C VAL A 478 2.63 -1.24 -2.19
N ILE A 479 2.49 -1.84 -3.37
CA ILE A 479 1.35 -1.68 -4.25
C ILE A 479 0.44 -2.90 -4.11
N ASN A 480 -0.86 -2.66 -3.90
CA ASN A 480 -1.89 -3.69 -3.73
C ASN A 480 -1.56 -4.74 -2.64
N GLY A 481 -0.66 -4.42 -1.70
CA GLY A 481 -0.16 -5.37 -0.69
C GLY A 481 0.68 -6.53 -1.24
N VAL A 482 1.02 -6.53 -2.55
CA VAL A 482 1.65 -7.68 -3.23
C VAL A 482 2.96 -7.36 -3.93
N ALA A 483 3.13 -6.14 -4.43
CA ALA A 483 4.33 -5.73 -5.17
C ALA A 483 5.08 -4.67 -4.38
N THR A 484 6.36 -4.87 -4.16
CA THR A 484 7.23 -3.86 -3.55
C THR A 484 7.91 -3.08 -4.66
N VAL A 485 7.87 -1.75 -4.57
CA VAL A 485 8.68 -0.89 -5.43
C VAL A 485 10.12 -1.00 -4.97
N THR A 486 10.94 -1.61 -5.83
CA THR A 486 12.36 -1.88 -5.58
C THR A 486 13.26 -0.77 -6.09
N THR A 487 12.90 -0.07 -7.15
CA THR A 487 13.64 1.08 -7.70
C THR A 487 12.67 2.15 -8.10
N VAL A 488 13.05 3.41 -7.94
CA VAL A 488 12.21 4.55 -8.28
C VAL A 488 12.92 5.48 -9.25
N ASP A 489 12.14 6.30 -9.94
CA ASP A 489 12.62 7.49 -10.64
C ASP A 489 13.68 7.24 -11.73
N ILE A 490 13.53 6.12 -12.47
CA ILE A 490 14.33 5.88 -13.67
C ILE A 490 13.77 6.78 -14.78
N MET A 491 14.46 7.90 -15.03
CA MET A 491 14.01 8.91 -15.98
C MET A 491 14.20 8.48 -17.44
N ALA A 492 13.19 8.76 -18.26
CA ALA A 492 13.19 8.59 -19.70
C ALA A 492 12.71 9.89 -20.38
N SER A 493 13.02 10.11 -21.67
CA SER A 493 12.63 11.35 -22.37
C SER A 493 11.12 11.58 -22.44
N ASN A 494 10.32 10.54 -22.24
CA ASN A 494 8.87 10.59 -22.28
C ASN A 494 8.19 10.08 -20.99
N GLY A 495 8.90 9.97 -19.87
CA GLY A 495 8.29 9.60 -18.59
C GLY A 495 9.27 9.08 -17.55
N VAL A 496 8.75 8.29 -16.62
CA VAL A 496 9.50 7.72 -15.50
C VAL A 496 9.15 6.24 -15.34
N ILE A 497 10.14 5.42 -14.95
CA ILE A 497 9.97 4.01 -14.61
C ILE A 497 10.24 3.80 -13.11
N HIS A 498 9.33 3.11 -12.43
CA HIS A 498 9.52 2.57 -11.09
C HIS A 498 9.53 1.04 -11.15
N VAL A 499 10.55 0.39 -10.64
CA VAL A 499 10.73 -1.05 -10.76
C VAL A 499 10.02 -1.78 -9.63
N ILE A 500 9.26 -2.82 -9.95
CA ILE A 500 8.53 -3.65 -8.99
C ILE A 500 8.98 -5.12 -9.02
N ASP A 501 8.88 -5.80 -7.87
CA ASP A 501 9.31 -7.20 -7.72
C ASP A 501 8.23 -8.25 -8.02
N ALA A 502 7.00 -7.80 -8.31
CA ALA A 502 5.88 -8.65 -8.70
C ALA A 502 5.13 -8.06 -9.91
N VAL A 503 4.52 -8.91 -10.73
CA VAL A 503 3.62 -8.47 -11.80
C VAL A 503 2.28 -8.09 -11.18
N LEU A 504 1.83 -6.86 -11.40
CA LEU A 504 0.49 -6.41 -11.02
C LEU A 504 -0.53 -7.08 -11.93
N LEU A 505 -1.56 -7.65 -11.32
CA LEU A 505 -2.74 -8.06 -12.04
C LEU A 505 -3.80 -6.99 -11.77
N PRO A 506 -4.49 -6.46 -12.80
CA PRO A 506 -5.69 -5.66 -12.59
C PRO A 506 -6.54 -6.37 -11.54
N PRO A 507 -7.22 -5.64 -10.63
CA PRO A 507 -8.32 -6.26 -9.93
C PRO A 507 -9.15 -6.89 -11.04
N THR A 508 -9.34 -8.21 -10.98
CA THR A 508 -10.52 -8.74 -11.63
C THR A 508 -11.61 -7.84 -11.09
N GLU A 509 -12.26 -7.02 -11.93
CA GLU A 509 -13.48 -6.31 -11.53
C GLU A 509 -14.17 -7.29 -10.59
N ALA A 510 -14.38 -6.94 -9.32
CA ALA A 510 -15.15 -7.81 -8.45
C ALA A 510 -16.42 -8.02 -9.24
N PRO A 511 -16.62 -9.22 -9.83
CA PRO A 511 -17.17 -9.30 -11.17
C PRO A 511 -18.61 -8.91 -11.06
N ASP A 512 -18.94 -7.62 -11.36
CA ASP A 512 -20.23 -6.96 -11.09
C ASP A 512 -21.11 -7.88 -10.27
N GLU A 513 -20.82 -8.05 -8.94
CA GLU A 513 -21.14 -9.29 -8.21
C GLU A 513 -22.43 -9.83 -8.79
N ASP A 514 -22.37 -10.98 -9.47
CA ASP A 514 -23.50 -11.55 -10.20
C ASP A 514 -24.45 -12.14 -9.14
N LEU A 515 -24.85 -11.28 -8.21
CA LEU A 515 -25.73 -11.50 -7.10
C LEU A 515 -27.11 -11.69 -7.66
N TYR A 516 -27.78 -12.71 -7.14
CA TYR A 516 -29.18 -12.93 -7.38
C TYR A 516 -29.91 -13.01 -6.05
N ASP A 517 -31.04 -12.33 -5.97
CA ASP A 517 -32.03 -12.58 -4.94
C ASP A 517 -32.80 -13.86 -5.30
N VAL A 518 -32.47 -14.93 -4.58
CA VAL A 518 -33.06 -16.27 -4.68
C VAL A 518 -34.11 -16.44 -3.61
N THR A 519 -35.37 -16.30 -4.00
CA THR A 519 -36.51 -16.60 -3.13
C THR A 519 -36.84 -18.09 -3.18
N VAL A 520 -36.64 -18.78 -2.06
CA VAL A 520 -37.04 -20.17 -1.83
C VAL A 520 -38.43 -20.21 -1.23
N LYS A 521 -39.38 -20.80 -1.96
CA LYS A 521 -40.76 -21.01 -1.52
C LYS A 521 -41.01 -22.49 -1.23
N ILE A 522 -41.43 -22.82 0.00
CA ILE A 522 -41.78 -24.19 0.39
C ILE A 522 -43.27 -24.25 0.72
N GLU A 523 -43.98 -25.14 0.03
CA GLU A 523 -45.41 -25.40 0.22
C GLU A 523 -45.59 -26.82 0.75
N ASN A 524 -46.19 -26.98 1.93
CA ASN A 524 -46.57 -28.32 2.41
C ASN A 524 -47.82 -28.78 1.65
N LEU A 525 -47.64 -29.81 0.82
CA LEU A 525 -48.67 -30.34 -0.08
C LEU A 525 -49.37 -31.59 0.48
N ALA A 526 -49.04 -32.04 1.69
CA ALA A 526 -49.72 -33.15 2.33
C ALA A 526 -51.25 -32.88 2.37
N PRO A 527 -52.08 -33.94 2.29
CA PRO A 527 -53.53 -33.77 2.39
C PRO A 527 -53.92 -33.19 3.74
N MET A 528 -55.16 -32.70 3.84
CA MET A 528 -55.74 -32.37 5.14
C MET A 528 -55.72 -33.60 6.05
N SER A 529 -55.30 -33.42 7.30
CA SER A 529 -54.93 -34.50 8.23
C SER A 529 -53.71 -35.34 7.80
N GLY A 530 -52.81 -34.77 7.00
CA GLY A 530 -51.53 -35.35 6.59
C GLY A 530 -50.36 -34.91 7.47
N ASN A 531 -49.14 -35.13 6.97
CA ASN A 531 -47.91 -34.82 7.69
C ASN A 531 -47.66 -33.30 7.78
N PHE A 532 -47.03 -32.89 8.88
CA PHE A 532 -46.45 -31.56 9.03
C PHE A 532 -44.93 -31.67 8.83
N LEU A 533 -44.29 -30.54 8.63
CA LEU A 533 -42.83 -30.43 8.63
C LEU A 533 -42.40 -29.57 9.82
N THR A 534 -41.31 -29.91 10.49
CA THR A 534 -40.66 -28.98 11.43
C THR A 534 -40.06 -27.80 10.65
N PRO A 535 -39.54 -26.74 11.31
CA PRO A 535 -38.78 -25.72 10.59
C PRO A 535 -37.77 -26.36 9.64
N VAL A 536 -37.73 -25.86 8.41
CA VAL A 536 -36.90 -26.43 7.34
C VAL A 536 -35.55 -25.75 7.37
N TRP A 537 -34.48 -26.52 7.51
CA TRP A 537 -33.14 -26.02 7.26
C TRP A 537 -32.90 -25.96 5.75
N VAL A 538 -32.31 -24.86 5.27
CA VAL A 538 -31.90 -24.63 3.88
C VAL A 538 -30.49 -24.05 3.89
N GLY A 539 -29.58 -24.61 3.09
CA GLY A 539 -28.21 -24.08 2.93
C GLY A 539 -27.70 -24.22 1.50
N PHE A 540 -26.81 -23.31 1.09
CA PHE A 540 -26.20 -23.28 -0.24
C PHE A 540 -24.72 -23.67 -0.17
N HIS A 541 -24.25 -24.53 -1.06
CA HIS A 541 -22.88 -25.05 -1.00
C HIS A 541 -22.30 -25.38 -2.38
N ASP A 542 -20.99 -25.65 -2.40
CA ASP A 542 -20.19 -26.06 -3.56
C ASP A 542 -20.41 -27.50 -4.05
N GLY A 543 -21.40 -28.19 -3.46
CA GLY A 543 -21.69 -29.60 -3.74
C GLY A 543 -20.91 -30.60 -2.88
N SER A 544 -20.07 -30.13 -1.96
CA SER A 544 -19.32 -31.00 -1.04
C SER A 544 -20.03 -31.27 0.30
N PHE A 545 -21.03 -30.47 0.67
CA PHE A 545 -21.82 -30.69 1.89
C PHE A 545 -22.89 -31.78 1.69
N ASP A 546 -22.64 -32.94 2.27
CA ASP A 546 -23.53 -34.11 2.19
C ASP A 546 -24.31 -34.31 3.49
N LEU A 547 -25.64 -34.36 3.39
CA LEU A 547 -26.53 -34.47 4.55
C LEU A 547 -26.65 -35.92 5.05
N TYR A 548 -26.71 -36.90 4.15
CA TYR A 548 -26.82 -38.31 4.51
C TYR A 548 -26.53 -39.26 3.35
N ASN A 549 -26.12 -40.48 3.69
CA ASN A 549 -26.01 -41.60 2.76
C ASN A 549 -26.90 -42.77 3.17
N LEU A 550 -27.62 -43.35 2.21
CA LEU A 550 -28.44 -44.54 2.45
C LEU A 550 -27.55 -45.73 2.88
N GLY A 551 -27.92 -46.36 4.00
CA GLY A 551 -27.18 -47.49 4.57
C GLY A 551 -26.00 -47.08 5.46
N GLU A 552 -25.82 -45.79 5.74
CA GLU A 552 -24.87 -45.27 6.73
C GLU A 552 -25.61 -44.75 7.96
N ALA A 553 -24.92 -44.64 9.10
CA ALA A 553 -25.51 -44.07 10.31
C ALA A 553 -25.78 -42.57 10.10
N ALA A 554 -26.87 -42.06 10.68
CA ALA A 554 -27.13 -40.63 10.71
C ALA A 554 -25.99 -39.90 11.45
N SER A 555 -25.67 -38.68 11.00
CA SER A 555 -24.78 -37.81 11.77
C SER A 555 -25.48 -37.34 13.04
N ALA A 556 -24.71 -36.89 14.04
CA ALA A 556 -25.30 -36.40 15.30
C ALA A 556 -26.22 -35.19 15.06
N GLU A 557 -25.92 -34.37 14.06
CA GLU A 557 -26.68 -33.20 13.68
C GLU A 557 -27.97 -33.58 12.96
N LEU A 558 -27.92 -34.58 12.08
CA LEU A 558 -29.09 -35.12 11.42
C LEU A 558 -30.01 -35.84 12.41
N GLU A 559 -29.45 -36.56 13.39
CA GLU A 559 -30.18 -37.19 14.49
C GLU A 559 -30.99 -36.13 15.27
N ARG A 560 -30.37 -35.00 15.66
CA ARG A 560 -31.12 -33.90 16.30
C ARG A 560 -32.26 -33.42 15.43
N LEU A 561 -31.98 -33.13 14.16
CA LEU A 561 -33.03 -32.67 13.25
C LEU A 561 -34.17 -33.68 13.14
N ALA A 562 -33.86 -34.97 12.95
CA ALA A 562 -34.83 -36.03 12.71
C ALA A 562 -35.68 -36.34 13.95
N GLU A 563 -35.15 -36.20 15.17
CA GLU A 563 -35.84 -36.58 16.41
C GLU A 563 -36.61 -35.44 17.09
N ASP A 564 -36.15 -34.20 16.93
CA ASP A 564 -36.75 -33.05 17.63
C ASP A 564 -36.95 -31.81 16.76
N GLY A 565 -36.56 -31.86 15.48
CA GLY A 565 -36.68 -30.75 14.56
C GLY A 565 -35.67 -29.61 14.81
N ASN A 566 -34.63 -29.83 15.62
CA ASN A 566 -33.59 -28.85 15.90
C ASN A 566 -32.55 -28.79 14.78
N THR A 567 -32.59 -27.69 14.03
CA THR A 567 -31.70 -27.42 12.90
C THR A 567 -30.37 -26.78 13.31
N GLY A 568 -30.24 -26.28 14.54
CA GLY A 568 -29.05 -25.53 14.99
C GLY A 568 -27.72 -26.29 14.84
N PRO A 569 -27.62 -27.57 15.29
CA PRO A 569 -26.42 -28.36 15.10
C PRO A 569 -26.05 -28.57 13.62
N LEU A 570 -27.06 -28.62 12.74
CA LEU A 570 -26.83 -28.76 11.32
C LEU A 570 -26.23 -27.49 10.71
N SER A 571 -26.73 -26.31 11.10
CA SER A 571 -26.12 -25.02 10.76
C SER A 571 -24.66 -24.93 11.26
N ASP A 572 -24.40 -25.34 12.51
CA ASP A 572 -23.03 -25.34 13.07
C ASP A 572 -22.08 -26.24 12.26
N ALA A 573 -22.53 -27.43 11.86
CA ALA A 573 -21.74 -28.36 11.04
C ALA A 573 -21.54 -27.86 9.61
N PHE A 574 -22.56 -27.24 9.02
CA PHE A 574 -22.49 -26.61 7.70
C PHE A 574 -21.43 -25.51 7.66
N GLN A 575 -21.49 -24.57 8.62
CA GLN A 575 -20.51 -23.49 8.74
C GLN A 575 -19.10 -24.04 9.03
N SER A 576 -18.99 -25.10 9.84
CA SER A 576 -17.71 -25.75 10.15
C SER A 576 -17.09 -26.51 8.98
N ALA A 577 -17.91 -27.02 8.05
CA ALA A 577 -17.45 -27.74 6.87
C ALA A 577 -16.79 -26.82 5.84
N GLY A 578 -17.14 -25.52 5.84
CA GLY A 578 -16.63 -24.54 4.89
C GLY A 578 -17.08 -24.78 3.44
N ALA A 579 -18.11 -25.62 3.24
CA ALA A 579 -18.66 -25.95 1.94
C ALA A 579 -19.58 -24.84 1.38
N GLY A 580 -20.04 -23.96 2.27
CA GLY A 580 -20.76 -22.72 1.97
C GLY A 580 -20.94 -21.87 3.23
N SER A 581 -21.41 -20.64 3.07
CA SER A 581 -21.61 -19.68 4.17
C SER A 581 -23.06 -19.27 4.38
N THR A 582 -23.94 -19.54 3.41
CA THR A 582 -25.33 -19.07 3.40
C THR A 582 -26.30 -20.18 3.80
N ASP A 583 -26.91 -20.08 4.98
CA ASP A 583 -27.97 -20.99 5.43
C ASP A 583 -29.05 -20.28 6.28
N ALA A 584 -30.23 -20.91 6.39
CA ALA A 584 -31.32 -20.43 7.23
C ALA A 584 -32.22 -21.56 7.72
N THR A 585 -32.88 -21.32 8.86
CA THR A 585 -33.98 -22.15 9.35
C THR A 585 -35.31 -21.44 9.11
N LEU A 586 -36.18 -22.05 8.31
CA LEU A 586 -37.44 -21.46 7.87
C LEU A 586 -38.62 -22.02 8.67
N PRO A 587 -39.20 -21.25 9.62
CA PRO A 587 -40.30 -21.72 10.46
C PRO A 587 -41.65 -21.64 9.74
N GLY A 588 -42.61 -22.45 10.18
CA GLY A 588 -44.01 -22.31 9.77
C GLY A 588 -44.69 -21.13 10.47
N PRO A 589 -45.83 -20.63 9.94
CA PRO A 589 -46.49 -19.41 10.44
C PRO A 589 -46.92 -19.45 11.91
N ASN A 590 -47.13 -20.64 12.46
CA ASN A 590 -47.56 -20.84 13.85
C ASN A 590 -46.82 -22.02 14.53
N GLY A 591 -45.58 -22.29 14.15
CA GLY A 591 -44.80 -23.45 14.60
C GLY A 591 -44.47 -24.39 13.44
N PRO A 592 -44.66 -25.72 13.56
CA PRO A 592 -44.49 -26.64 12.45
C PRO A 592 -45.38 -26.28 11.25
N ILE A 593 -44.89 -26.55 10.05
CA ILE A 593 -45.51 -26.22 8.77
C ILE A 593 -46.64 -27.22 8.50
N ALA A 594 -47.87 -26.76 8.67
CA ALA A 594 -49.06 -27.59 8.50
C ALA A 594 -49.38 -27.84 7.01
N PRO A 595 -50.19 -28.86 6.70
CA PRO A 595 -50.75 -29.02 5.36
C PRO A 595 -51.39 -27.73 4.81
N ASN A 596 -50.97 -27.30 3.61
CA ASN A 596 -51.27 -26.03 2.93
C ASN A 596 -50.55 -24.77 3.43
N ASP A 597 -49.70 -24.85 4.45
CA ASP A 597 -48.85 -23.71 4.80
C ASP A 597 -47.82 -23.47 3.68
N VAL A 598 -47.52 -22.18 3.50
CA VAL A 598 -46.56 -21.68 2.52
C VAL A 598 -45.60 -20.76 3.25
N LEU A 599 -44.31 -20.99 3.05
CA LEU A 599 -43.24 -20.11 3.52
C LEU A 599 -42.38 -19.65 2.34
N MET A 600 -41.80 -18.47 2.49
CA MET A 600 -40.90 -17.85 1.52
C MET A 600 -39.75 -17.18 2.28
N HIS A 601 -38.54 -17.35 1.76
CA HIS A 601 -37.35 -16.65 2.25
C HIS A 601 -36.47 -16.31 1.06
N THR A 602 -35.87 -15.13 1.08
CA THR A 602 -35.00 -14.63 0.02
C THR A 602 -33.57 -14.63 0.52
N PHE A 603 -32.69 -15.25 -0.24
CA PHE A 603 -31.25 -15.26 -0.04
C PHE A 603 -30.61 -14.44 -1.15
N THR A 604 -29.58 -13.67 -0.83
CA THR A 604 -28.73 -13.03 -1.84
C THR A 604 -27.52 -13.93 -2.04
N LEU A 605 -27.34 -14.42 -3.26
CA LEU A 605 -26.33 -15.42 -3.61
C LEU A 605 -25.47 -14.93 -4.76
N ASP A 606 -24.17 -15.21 -4.72
CA ASP A 606 -23.25 -14.92 -5.82
C ASP A 606 -23.22 -16.08 -6.82
N ALA A 607 -23.64 -15.82 -8.06
CA ALA A 607 -23.63 -16.85 -9.10
C ALA A 607 -22.21 -17.28 -9.52
N ALA A 608 -21.20 -16.45 -9.26
CA ALA A 608 -19.81 -16.78 -9.51
C ALA A 608 -19.20 -17.64 -8.40
N ASP A 609 -19.70 -17.55 -7.15
CA ASP A 609 -19.19 -18.32 -6.03
C ASP A 609 -19.66 -19.79 -6.11
N PRO A 610 -18.73 -20.76 -6.24
CA PRO A 610 -19.09 -22.17 -6.13
C PRO A 610 -19.87 -22.48 -4.85
N ALA A 611 -19.59 -21.79 -3.73
CA ALA A 611 -20.26 -21.98 -2.45
C ALA A 611 -21.78 -21.72 -2.49
N ASP A 612 -22.31 -21.04 -3.50
CA ASP A 612 -23.74 -20.76 -3.62
C ASP A 612 -24.46 -21.64 -4.67
N ARG A 613 -23.73 -22.60 -5.24
CA ARG A 613 -24.15 -23.31 -6.46
C ARG A 613 -25.29 -24.30 -6.25
N TYR A 614 -25.30 -25.03 -5.14
CA TYR A 614 -26.27 -26.11 -4.89
C TYR A 614 -27.04 -25.86 -3.61
N LEU A 615 -28.35 -26.12 -3.64
CA LEU A 615 -29.20 -26.08 -2.45
C LEU A 615 -29.34 -27.45 -1.80
N SER A 616 -29.15 -27.48 -0.49
CA SER A 616 -29.57 -28.57 0.38
C SER A 616 -30.66 -28.13 1.34
N MET A 617 -31.60 -29.02 1.63
CA MET A 617 -32.64 -28.81 2.65
C MET A 617 -32.84 -30.04 3.52
N ALA A 618 -33.31 -29.83 4.75
CA ALA A 618 -33.68 -30.90 5.67
C ALA A 618 -34.83 -30.49 6.60
N SER A 619 -35.74 -31.42 6.89
CA SER A 619 -36.82 -31.21 7.86
C SER A 619 -37.35 -32.54 8.40
N MET A 620 -37.76 -32.57 9.67
CA MET A 620 -38.46 -33.71 10.26
C MET A 620 -39.90 -33.74 9.75
N VAL A 621 -40.35 -34.93 9.36
CA VAL A 621 -41.73 -35.21 8.98
C VAL A 621 -42.48 -35.65 10.21
N ILE A 622 -43.38 -34.83 10.72
CA ILE A 622 -44.16 -35.14 11.92
C ILE A 622 -45.62 -35.50 11.57
N PRO A 623 -46.27 -36.36 12.37
CA PRO A 623 -45.75 -37.03 13.56
C PRO A 623 -44.81 -38.17 13.17
N SER A 624 -43.72 -38.32 13.92
CA SER A 624 -42.78 -39.42 13.80
C SER A 624 -41.87 -39.46 15.02
N ASN A 625 -41.05 -40.51 15.08
CA ASN A 625 -39.94 -40.65 16.01
C ASN A 625 -38.71 -39.97 15.41
N ASP A 626 -38.28 -40.43 14.23
CA ASP A 626 -37.07 -39.97 13.54
C ASP A 626 -37.24 -39.88 12.01
N ALA A 627 -38.48 -39.67 11.54
CA ALA A 627 -38.75 -39.58 10.10
C ALA A 627 -38.39 -38.18 9.58
N PHE A 628 -37.66 -38.11 8.47
CA PHE A 628 -37.22 -36.84 7.88
C PHE A 628 -37.27 -36.85 6.35
N VAL A 629 -37.15 -35.67 5.77
CA VAL A 629 -36.88 -35.45 4.34
C VAL A 629 -35.67 -34.57 4.19
N ALA A 630 -34.76 -34.94 3.29
CA ALA A 630 -33.57 -34.18 2.96
C ALA A 630 -32.99 -34.56 1.59
N ASN A 631 -32.07 -33.76 1.08
CA ASN A 631 -31.25 -34.09 -0.10
C ASN A 631 -30.32 -35.27 0.22
N GLY A 632 -30.44 -36.37 -0.53
CA GLY A 632 -29.49 -37.50 -0.44
C GLY A 632 -28.40 -37.48 -1.52
N ASP A 633 -28.46 -36.49 -2.42
CA ASP A 633 -27.42 -36.20 -3.39
C ASP A 633 -27.13 -34.69 -3.29
N PRO A 634 -25.91 -34.28 -2.88
CA PRO A 634 -25.59 -32.88 -2.60
C PRO A 634 -25.67 -32.00 -3.86
N VAL A 635 -25.61 -32.56 -5.06
CA VAL A 635 -25.68 -31.79 -6.31
C VAL A 635 -27.06 -31.87 -6.99
N ALA A 636 -28.08 -32.40 -6.32
CA ALA A 636 -29.40 -32.64 -6.89
C ALA A 636 -30.16 -31.36 -7.29
N HIS A 637 -29.90 -30.24 -6.62
CA HIS A 637 -30.64 -28.99 -6.78
C HIS A 637 -29.70 -27.81 -7.07
N PRO A 638 -29.14 -27.72 -8.30
CA PRO A 638 -28.32 -26.59 -8.69
C PRO A 638 -29.16 -25.31 -8.82
N ILE A 639 -28.66 -24.21 -8.29
CA ILE A 639 -29.18 -22.85 -8.48
C ILE A 639 -28.49 -22.19 -9.68
N PHE A 640 -27.16 -22.33 -9.74
CA PHE A 640 -26.31 -21.84 -10.82
C PHE A 640 -25.53 -22.98 -11.48
N ASP A 641 -25.14 -22.83 -12.74
CA ASP A 641 -24.20 -23.73 -13.40
C ASP A 641 -22.75 -23.25 -13.25
N GLU A 642 -21.78 -24.00 -13.83
CA GLU A 642 -20.36 -23.64 -13.76
C GLU A 642 -20.02 -22.28 -14.41
N SER A 643 -20.93 -21.73 -15.21
CA SER A 643 -20.79 -20.42 -15.85
C SER A 643 -21.55 -19.30 -15.14
N GLY A 644 -22.17 -19.57 -13.98
CA GLY A 644 -22.99 -18.61 -13.24
C GLY A 644 -24.40 -18.40 -13.83
N ALA A 645 -24.81 -19.21 -14.82
CA ALA A 645 -26.15 -19.08 -15.35
C ALA A 645 -27.18 -19.70 -14.39
N VAL A 646 -28.30 -19.01 -14.19
CA VAL A 646 -29.42 -19.51 -13.38
C VAL A 646 -30.01 -20.78 -14.01
N VAL A 647 -29.93 -21.88 -13.28
CA VAL A 647 -30.47 -23.20 -13.66
C VAL A 647 -31.42 -23.78 -12.62
N ALA A 648 -31.81 -23.00 -11.60
CA ALA A 648 -32.76 -23.41 -10.57
C ALA A 648 -34.07 -23.97 -11.15
N VAL A 649 -34.49 -25.14 -10.66
CA VAL A 649 -35.74 -25.80 -11.09
C VAL A 649 -36.56 -26.21 -9.88
N ASP A 650 -37.86 -25.87 -9.91
CA ASP A 650 -38.84 -26.36 -8.94
C ASP A 650 -38.79 -27.90 -8.82
N PHE A 651 -38.85 -28.41 -7.59
CA PHE A 651 -38.93 -29.85 -7.34
C PHE A 651 -40.01 -30.20 -6.33
N PHE A 652 -40.36 -31.48 -6.31
CA PHE A 652 -41.35 -32.05 -5.41
C PHE A 652 -40.66 -33.03 -4.47
N VAL A 653 -41.02 -32.94 -3.20
CA VAL A 653 -40.76 -33.99 -2.21
C VAL A 653 -42.02 -34.84 -2.11
N VAL A 654 -41.88 -36.14 -2.33
CA VAL A 654 -42.98 -37.10 -2.27
C VAL A 654 -42.74 -38.11 -1.14
N GLY A 655 -43.76 -38.89 -0.81
CA GLY A 655 -43.68 -39.86 0.28
C GLY A 655 -42.58 -40.92 0.12
N ALA A 656 -42.15 -41.18 -1.12
CA ALA A 656 -41.01 -42.06 -1.40
C ALA A 656 -39.65 -41.45 -0.99
N ASP A 657 -39.61 -40.14 -0.69
CA ASP A 657 -38.41 -39.42 -0.26
C ASP A 657 -38.30 -39.37 1.27
N VAL A 658 -39.33 -39.79 2.00
CA VAL A 658 -39.28 -39.88 3.46
C VAL A 658 -38.27 -40.95 3.88
N ARG A 659 -37.40 -40.57 4.81
CA ARG A 659 -36.34 -41.39 5.37
C ARG A 659 -36.58 -41.61 6.84
N ASP A 660 -36.08 -42.74 7.28
CA ASP A 660 -35.94 -43.15 8.66
C ASP A 660 -34.46 -42.94 8.99
N ALA A 661 -34.17 -42.13 10.01
CA ALA A 661 -32.78 -41.86 10.42
C ALA A 661 -32.11 -43.10 11.00
N GLY A 662 -32.91 -44.05 11.48
CA GLY A 662 -32.47 -45.27 12.12
C GLY A 662 -31.88 -44.99 13.49
N THR A 663 -32.33 -43.93 14.17
CA THR A 663 -31.84 -43.51 15.49
C THR A 663 -32.87 -43.77 16.58
N GLU A 664 -34.16 -43.84 16.26
CA GLU A 664 -35.23 -44.26 17.17
C GLU A 664 -36.08 -45.41 16.61
N VAL A 665 -36.58 -46.29 17.48
CA VAL A 665 -37.48 -47.37 17.09
C VAL A 665 -38.84 -46.81 16.65
N ASN A 666 -39.25 -47.17 15.44
CA ASN A 666 -40.56 -46.87 14.84
C ASN A 666 -41.75 -47.60 15.50
N ASP A 667 -41.99 -47.37 16.80
CA ASP A 667 -43.01 -48.06 17.59
C ASP A 667 -44.39 -47.36 17.57
N GLU A 668 -44.45 -46.10 17.15
CA GLU A 668 -45.60 -45.20 17.21
C GLU A 668 -46.25 -45.10 18.60
N LEU A 669 -45.46 -45.28 19.65
CA LEU A 669 -45.95 -45.09 21.00
C LEU A 669 -46.19 -43.60 21.21
N PRO A 670 -47.40 -43.19 21.65
CA PRO A 670 -47.72 -41.78 21.86
C PRO A 670 -46.69 -41.02 22.71
N ALA A 671 -46.07 -41.67 23.69
CA ALA A 671 -45.09 -41.03 24.56
C ALA A 671 -43.75 -40.72 23.88
N ASN A 672 -43.44 -41.40 22.77
CA ASN A 672 -42.15 -41.37 22.09
C ASN A 672 -42.24 -40.59 20.76
N THR A 673 -43.42 -40.53 20.14
CA THR A 673 -43.63 -39.92 18.83
C THR A 673 -43.99 -38.44 18.93
N ALA A 674 -43.22 -37.58 18.27
CA ALA A 674 -43.45 -36.15 18.19
C ALA A 674 -44.84 -35.83 17.62
N PHE A 675 -45.52 -34.83 18.19
CA PHE A 675 -46.89 -34.45 17.82
C PHE A 675 -47.96 -35.57 17.94
N PHE A 676 -47.63 -36.70 18.58
CA PHE A 676 -48.54 -37.82 18.80
C PHE A 676 -48.67 -38.23 20.28
N GLY A 677 -48.25 -37.36 21.21
CA GLY A 677 -48.43 -37.53 22.66
C GLY A 677 -47.15 -37.34 23.48
N GLN A 678 -46.02 -37.12 22.81
CA GLN A 678 -44.73 -36.87 23.41
C GLN A 678 -44.77 -35.61 24.28
N ALA A 679 -44.18 -35.69 25.48
CA ALA A 679 -44.19 -34.61 26.46
C ALA A 679 -42.88 -33.79 26.52
N ALA A 680 -41.79 -34.36 26.00
CA ALA A 680 -40.47 -33.74 25.89
C ALA A 680 -39.78 -34.31 24.63
N PRO A 681 -38.92 -33.55 23.94
CA PRO A 681 -38.16 -34.07 22.79
C PRO A 681 -37.24 -35.24 23.19
N ASP A 682 -36.84 -36.06 22.21
CA ASP A 682 -35.81 -37.10 22.37
C ASP A 682 -36.16 -38.09 23.50
N THR A 683 -37.21 -38.90 23.27
CA THR A 683 -37.81 -39.78 24.29
C THR A 683 -38.04 -41.22 23.83
N GLY A 684 -37.73 -41.56 22.58
CA GLY A 684 -37.87 -42.90 22.04
C GLY A 684 -36.78 -43.87 22.50
N ASP A 685 -37.00 -45.15 22.20
CA ASP A 685 -35.96 -46.16 22.40
C ASP A 685 -34.97 -46.06 21.24
N ALA A 686 -33.69 -45.88 21.53
CA ALA A 686 -32.65 -45.77 20.51
C ALA A 686 -32.59 -47.03 19.62
N GLU A 687 -32.52 -46.81 18.31
CA GLU A 687 -32.22 -47.80 17.28
C GLU A 687 -30.79 -47.54 16.81
N ASP A 688 -29.88 -48.53 16.89
CA ASP A 688 -28.52 -48.40 16.32
C ASP A 688 -28.56 -48.76 14.82
N GLY A 689 -29.43 -48.07 14.08
CA GLY A 689 -29.77 -48.32 12.69
C GLY A 689 -28.90 -47.57 11.70
N VAL A 690 -29.38 -47.51 10.47
CA VAL A 690 -28.77 -46.75 9.37
C VAL A 690 -29.88 -46.03 8.63
N VAL A 691 -29.56 -44.89 8.01
CA VAL A 691 -30.52 -44.12 7.23
C VAL A 691 -31.08 -44.98 6.11
N SER A 692 -32.41 -45.11 6.08
CA SER A 692 -33.10 -45.99 5.14
C SER A 692 -34.44 -45.42 4.68
N ALA A 693 -35.08 -46.08 3.72
CA ALA A 693 -36.42 -45.69 3.31
C ALA A 693 -37.42 -46.00 4.44
N HIS A 694 -38.17 -45.00 4.88
CA HIS A 694 -39.08 -45.19 6.01
C HIS A 694 -40.17 -46.22 5.65
N PRO A 695 -40.42 -47.26 6.48
CA PRO A 695 -41.34 -48.36 6.14
C PRO A 695 -42.81 -47.93 6.05
N GLY A 696 -43.11 -46.76 6.61
CA GLY A 696 -44.44 -46.19 6.72
C GLY A 696 -45.05 -46.45 8.09
N PHE A 697 -46.25 -45.93 8.28
CA PHE A 697 -46.95 -46.08 9.55
C PHE A 697 -47.69 -47.42 9.67
N ASN A 698 -47.97 -47.82 10.90
CA ASN A 698 -48.75 -48.97 11.29
C ASN A 698 -50.14 -48.89 10.66
N ALA A 699 -50.63 -50.05 10.21
CA ALA A 699 -51.91 -50.13 9.53
C ALA A 699 -53.09 -49.59 10.38
N VAL A 700 -54.06 -48.97 9.71
CA VAL A 700 -55.31 -48.48 10.32
C VAL A 700 -55.98 -49.59 11.14
N GLY A 701 -56.35 -49.27 12.38
CA GLY A 701 -56.91 -50.16 13.39
C GLY A 701 -55.90 -50.72 14.39
N SER A 702 -54.63 -50.30 14.31
CA SER A 702 -53.55 -50.69 15.22
C SER A 702 -53.51 -49.85 16.51
N GLY A 703 -54.15 -48.68 16.51
CA GLY A 703 -54.04 -47.65 17.54
C GLY A 703 -52.87 -46.68 17.34
N GLY A 704 -52.17 -46.76 16.20
CA GLY A 704 -51.05 -45.89 15.83
C GLY A 704 -51.47 -44.59 15.13
N ILE A 705 -50.52 -43.93 14.46
CA ILE A 705 -50.65 -42.57 13.91
C ILE A 705 -51.85 -42.44 12.97
N LEU A 706 -52.07 -43.42 12.08
CA LEU A 706 -53.14 -43.37 11.08
C LEU A 706 -54.56 -43.53 11.67
N ASP A 707 -54.69 -43.93 12.94
CA ASP A 707 -55.98 -43.97 13.63
C ASP A 707 -56.35 -42.63 14.29
N ASP A 708 -55.43 -41.67 14.34
CA ASP A 708 -55.70 -40.33 14.85
C ASP A 708 -56.45 -39.47 13.83
N ALA A 709 -57.47 -38.74 14.29
CA ALA A 709 -58.24 -37.86 13.40
C ALA A 709 -57.38 -36.75 12.76
N MET A 710 -56.31 -36.32 13.45
CA MET A 710 -55.37 -35.30 12.97
C MET A 710 -54.41 -35.85 11.91
N PHE A 711 -54.14 -37.17 11.89
CA PHE A 711 -53.12 -37.78 11.02
C PHE A 711 -53.65 -38.96 10.16
N SER A 712 -54.97 -39.14 10.11
CA SER A 712 -55.62 -40.18 9.31
C SER A 712 -55.35 -40.11 7.79
N GLY A 713 -54.80 -39.00 7.31
CA GLY A 713 -54.36 -38.79 5.93
C GLY A 713 -52.85 -38.86 5.75
N ALA A 714 -52.05 -39.23 6.76
CA ALA A 714 -50.59 -39.10 6.78
C ALA A 714 -49.82 -40.28 6.16
N ASP A 715 -50.50 -41.21 5.48
CA ASP A 715 -49.87 -42.40 4.90
C ASP A 715 -49.05 -42.05 3.64
N PHE A 716 -47.78 -41.71 3.87
CA PHE A 716 -46.84 -41.37 2.81
C PHE A 716 -46.35 -42.57 1.99
N THR A 717 -46.72 -43.81 2.35
CA THR A 717 -46.42 -44.99 1.51
C THR A 717 -47.36 -45.09 0.29
N VAL A 718 -48.45 -44.32 0.29
CA VAL A 718 -49.33 -44.21 -0.87
C VAL A 718 -48.55 -43.66 -2.06
N ALA A 719 -48.60 -44.37 -3.18
CA ALA A 719 -47.86 -43.99 -4.39
C ALA A 719 -48.21 -42.56 -4.84
N GLY A 720 -47.19 -41.70 -4.92
CA GLY A 720 -47.34 -40.30 -5.31
C GLY A 720 -47.89 -39.39 -4.21
N TYR A 721 -47.84 -39.83 -2.93
CA TYR A 721 -48.18 -38.98 -1.80
C TYR A 721 -47.33 -37.70 -1.81
N PRO A 722 -47.96 -36.50 -1.87
CA PRO A 722 -47.21 -35.25 -1.89
C PRO A 722 -46.79 -34.86 -0.46
N ILE A 723 -45.53 -34.49 -0.28
CA ILE A 723 -45.02 -33.92 0.99
C ILE A 723 -44.89 -32.41 0.82
N ALA A 724 -44.05 -31.97 -0.11
CA ALA A 724 -43.82 -30.54 -0.33
C ALA A 724 -43.53 -30.22 -1.80
N LYS A 725 -43.73 -28.95 -2.15
CA LYS A 725 -43.17 -28.35 -3.37
C LYS A 725 -42.20 -27.26 -2.96
N VAL A 726 -41.00 -27.31 -3.52
CA VAL A 726 -40.00 -26.25 -3.39
C VAL A 726 -39.94 -25.53 -4.73
N SER A 727 -40.08 -24.20 -4.69
CA SER A 727 -40.07 -23.36 -5.90
C SER A 727 -39.10 -22.20 -5.74
N PHE A 728 -38.53 -21.77 -6.86
CA PHE A 728 -37.52 -20.71 -6.90
C PHE A 728 -38.01 -19.51 -7.71
N THR A 729 -37.82 -18.32 -7.15
CA THR A 729 -37.79 -17.07 -7.92
C THR A 729 -36.37 -16.54 -7.83
N VAL A 730 -35.70 -16.37 -8.97
CA VAL A 730 -34.31 -15.90 -9.04
C VAL A 730 -34.30 -14.63 -9.87
N GLU A 731 -33.90 -13.52 -9.26
CA GLU A 731 -33.83 -12.20 -9.90
C GLU A 731 -32.42 -11.66 -9.68
N LYS A 732 -31.80 -11.05 -10.71
CA LYS A 732 -30.50 -10.40 -10.52
C LYS A 732 -30.69 -9.30 -9.47
N ALA A 733 -29.87 -9.31 -8.42
CA ALA A 733 -29.93 -8.32 -7.38
C ALA A 733 -29.66 -6.95 -8.00
N GLU A 734 -30.44 -5.94 -7.61
CA GLU A 734 -30.09 -4.57 -7.98
C GLU A 734 -28.80 -4.21 -7.24
N ALA A 735 -27.82 -3.66 -7.97
CA ALA A 735 -26.56 -3.22 -7.37
C ALA A 735 -26.86 -2.38 -6.11
N PRO A 736 -26.11 -2.58 -5.01
CA PRO A 736 -26.27 -1.75 -3.82
C PRO A 736 -26.25 -0.27 -4.25
N PRO A 737 -27.13 0.59 -3.72
CA PRO A 737 -27.09 1.99 -4.09
C PRO A 737 -25.69 2.54 -3.78
N GLU A 738 -24.96 2.99 -4.80
CA GLU A 738 -23.72 3.73 -4.59
C GLU A 738 -24.02 4.97 -3.75
N GLY A 739 -23.67 4.91 -2.47
CA GLY A 739 -23.98 5.96 -1.50
C GLY A 739 -24.07 5.46 -0.06
N PRO A 740 -24.28 6.38 0.90
CA PRO A 740 -24.36 6.06 2.32
C PRO A 740 -25.58 5.17 2.61
N THR A 741 -25.38 4.09 3.36
CA THR A 741 -26.41 3.19 3.88
C THR A 741 -26.56 3.34 5.40
N LEU A 742 -27.59 2.73 5.99
CA LEU A 742 -27.76 2.68 7.44
C LEU A 742 -27.36 1.29 7.93
N GLN A 743 -26.29 1.23 8.71
CA GLN A 743 -25.75 -0.01 9.26
C GLN A 743 -26.26 -0.25 10.68
N VAL A 744 -26.27 -1.52 11.10
CA VAL A 744 -26.58 -1.97 12.46
C VAL A 744 -25.54 -2.96 12.97
N GLY A 745 -25.26 -2.93 14.28
CA GLY A 745 -24.30 -3.85 14.90
C GLY A 745 -24.44 -3.95 16.41
N SER A 746 -23.70 -4.89 17.01
CA SER A 746 -23.67 -5.12 18.45
C SER A 746 -22.49 -4.47 19.17
N ASN A 747 -21.54 -3.92 18.42
CA ASN A 747 -20.28 -3.39 18.96
C ASN A 747 -20.25 -1.86 18.90
N ALA A 748 -19.67 -1.25 19.93
CA ALA A 748 -19.63 0.21 20.04
C ALA A 748 -18.65 0.88 19.06
N ASP A 749 -17.67 0.12 18.57
CA ASP A 749 -16.64 0.57 17.64
C ASP A 749 -17.04 0.43 16.15
N ARG A 750 -18.28 0.02 15.87
CA ARG A 750 -18.80 -0.25 14.52
C ARG A 750 -18.14 -1.44 13.81
N SER A 751 -17.38 -2.26 14.53
CA SER A 751 -16.91 -3.53 13.99
C SER A 751 -18.08 -4.51 13.81
N ALA A 752 -18.01 -5.33 12.76
CA ALA A 752 -19.02 -6.34 12.43
C ALA A 752 -20.45 -5.77 12.26
N GLY A 753 -20.57 -4.65 11.55
CA GLY A 753 -21.86 -4.13 11.12
C GLY A 753 -22.44 -4.89 9.93
N SER A 754 -23.76 -4.84 9.80
CA SER A 754 -24.52 -5.29 8.64
C SER A 754 -25.52 -4.22 8.25
N ASP A 755 -26.01 -4.24 7.01
CA ASP A 755 -27.05 -3.29 6.58
C ASP A 755 -28.29 -3.39 7.49
N LEU A 756 -28.96 -2.28 7.76
CA LEU A 756 -30.18 -2.26 8.57
C LEU A 756 -31.43 -2.54 7.73
N GLU A 757 -31.38 -2.29 6.41
CA GLU A 757 -32.50 -2.58 5.50
C GLU A 757 -32.87 -4.07 5.55
N GLY A 758 -34.17 -4.35 5.68
CA GLY A 758 -34.73 -5.71 5.77
C GLY A 758 -34.45 -6.46 7.07
N ASN A 759 -33.50 -6.01 7.89
CA ASN A 759 -33.01 -6.78 9.02
C ASN A 759 -33.90 -6.73 10.27
N SER A 760 -33.81 -7.80 11.09
CA SER A 760 -34.50 -7.87 12.38
C SER A 760 -33.58 -7.48 13.53
N VAL A 761 -34.03 -6.57 14.39
CA VAL A 761 -33.27 -6.07 15.54
C VAL A 761 -34.01 -6.34 16.85
N SER A 762 -33.25 -6.61 17.91
CA SER A 762 -33.78 -6.81 19.26
C SER A 762 -32.77 -6.38 20.32
N GLY A 763 -33.28 -6.00 21.51
CA GLY A 763 -32.46 -5.58 22.62
C GLY A 763 -31.71 -4.26 22.39
N LYS A 764 -30.38 -4.32 22.43
CA LYS A 764 -29.49 -3.15 22.40
C LYS A 764 -28.61 -3.18 21.18
N VAL A 765 -28.78 -2.23 20.28
CA VAL A 765 -28.09 -2.18 18.98
C VAL A 765 -27.47 -0.81 18.72
N PHE A 766 -26.44 -0.77 17.89
CA PHE A 766 -25.81 0.46 17.39
C PHE A 766 -26.26 0.67 15.95
N VAL A 767 -26.64 1.90 15.59
CA VAL A 767 -27.08 2.25 14.22
C VAL A 767 -26.28 3.47 13.75
N TRP A 768 -25.67 3.40 12.56
CA TRP A 768 -24.81 4.45 11.98
C TRP A 768 -24.93 4.54 10.46
N VAL A 769 -24.30 5.55 9.86
CA VAL A 769 -24.26 5.74 8.39
C VAL A 769 -22.92 5.25 7.81
N ASP A 770 -22.93 4.46 6.72
CA ASP A 770 -21.72 3.90 6.08
C ASP A 770 -21.89 3.56 4.57
N PRO A 771 -20.91 3.81 3.66
CA PRO A 771 -19.77 4.69 3.88
C PRO A 771 -20.26 6.10 4.24
N LEU A 772 -19.42 6.87 4.92
CA LEU A 772 -19.75 8.28 5.20
C LEU A 772 -19.97 9.02 3.87
N PHE A 773 -20.90 10.00 3.86
CA PHE A 773 -21.26 10.76 2.65
C PHE A 773 -20.01 11.14 1.83
N PRO A 774 -19.85 10.62 0.61
CA PRO A 774 -18.56 10.66 -0.12
C PRO A 774 -18.19 12.03 -0.70
N GLU A 775 -19.09 13.02 -0.67
CA GLU A 775 -18.80 14.41 -1.05
C GLU A 775 -18.94 15.34 0.17
N ASP A 776 -17.82 15.96 0.55
CA ASP A 776 -17.71 17.06 1.53
C ASP A 776 -18.07 16.74 3.00
N MET A 777 -17.26 15.90 3.67
CA MET A 777 -17.32 15.73 5.14
C MET A 777 -17.24 17.07 5.91
N ASP A 778 -16.54 18.06 5.36
CA ASP A 778 -16.39 19.38 5.97
C ASP A 778 -17.69 20.22 5.93
N ASP A 779 -18.61 19.88 5.02
CA ASP A 779 -19.85 20.63 4.78
C ASP A 779 -21.09 20.01 5.42
N VAL A 780 -21.05 18.78 5.94
CA VAL A 780 -22.16 18.25 6.74
C VAL A 780 -22.22 18.97 8.08
N LYS A 781 -23.33 19.67 8.34
CA LYS A 781 -23.56 20.44 9.56
C LYS A 781 -24.12 19.58 10.68
N THR A 782 -25.10 18.73 10.36
CA THR A 782 -25.76 17.79 11.29
C THR A 782 -26.41 16.63 10.56
N VAL A 783 -26.47 15.46 11.19
CA VAL A 783 -27.31 14.34 10.74
C VAL A 783 -28.45 14.12 11.73
N ASP A 784 -29.69 14.27 11.28
CA ASP A 784 -30.89 14.01 12.06
C ASP A 784 -31.35 12.56 11.85
N PHE A 785 -31.43 11.77 12.92
CA PHE A 785 -31.99 10.41 12.88
C PHE A 785 -33.45 10.43 13.32
N LEU A 786 -34.33 9.89 12.49
CA LEU A 786 -35.76 9.78 12.71
C LEU A 786 -36.17 8.30 12.73
N ILE A 787 -37.11 7.94 13.60
CA ILE A 787 -37.80 6.63 13.55
C ILE A 787 -39.29 6.89 13.33
N ASP A 788 -39.86 6.28 12.30
CA ASP A 788 -41.24 6.49 11.83
C ASP A 788 -41.57 7.98 11.65
N GLY A 789 -40.62 8.73 11.09
CA GLY A 789 -40.72 10.17 10.86
C GLY A 789 -40.65 11.05 12.12
N LYS A 790 -40.33 10.47 13.29
CA LYS A 790 -40.11 11.23 14.54
C LYS A 790 -38.62 11.34 14.83
N LEU A 791 -38.13 12.58 14.91
CA LEU A 791 -36.76 12.87 15.32
C LEU A 791 -36.42 12.20 16.66
N ARG A 792 -35.36 11.40 16.65
CA ARG A 792 -34.79 10.72 17.81
C ARG A 792 -33.51 11.37 18.26
N HIS A 793 -32.62 11.69 17.33
CA HIS A 793 -31.30 12.24 17.64
C HIS A 793 -30.81 13.16 16.53
N THR A 794 -29.92 14.08 16.89
CA THR A 794 -29.19 14.93 15.96
C THR A 794 -27.71 14.81 16.31
N GLU A 795 -26.92 14.28 15.38
CA GLU A 795 -25.48 14.15 15.51
C GLU A 795 -24.78 15.30 14.79
N TYR A 796 -23.71 15.81 15.38
CA TYR A 796 -22.97 16.99 14.93
C TYR A 796 -21.58 16.67 14.42
N ARG A 797 -21.08 15.45 14.63
CA ARG A 797 -19.73 15.03 14.24
C ARG A 797 -19.74 13.63 13.66
N ALA A 798 -18.98 13.45 12.58
CA ALA A 798 -18.69 12.13 12.07
C ALA A 798 -17.82 11.35 13.09
N PRO A 799 -17.90 10.01 13.12
CA PRO A 799 -18.89 9.17 12.42
C PRO A 799 -20.32 9.30 12.99
N TYR A 800 -21.32 9.47 12.11
CA TYR A 800 -22.70 9.79 12.50
C TYR A 800 -23.47 8.56 12.99
N ASP A 801 -24.00 8.62 14.20
CA ASP A 801 -24.76 7.52 14.81
C ASP A 801 -26.09 7.97 15.42
N MET A 802 -27.01 7.02 15.60
CA MET A 802 -28.36 7.30 16.08
C MET A 802 -28.41 7.66 17.58
N ILE A 803 -27.38 7.29 18.36
CA ILE A 803 -27.31 7.58 19.80
C ILE A 803 -25.83 7.82 20.20
N ALA A 804 -25.37 9.06 20.11
CA ALA A 804 -23.99 9.36 20.49
C ALA A 804 -23.78 9.55 22.00
N GLY A 805 -22.57 9.20 22.46
CA GLY A 805 -22.02 9.65 23.73
C GLY A 805 -21.35 11.02 23.58
N ALA A 806 -21.34 11.82 24.65
CA ALA A 806 -20.83 13.20 24.65
C ALA A 806 -19.31 13.36 24.37
N THR A 807 -18.61 12.28 24.05
CA THR A 807 -17.18 12.20 23.72
C THR A 807 -16.98 11.12 22.67
N ASP A 808 -16.17 11.44 21.68
CA ASP A 808 -15.66 10.76 20.47
C ASP A 808 -15.18 9.29 20.59
N VAL A 809 -15.51 8.56 21.66
CA VAL A 809 -15.05 7.17 21.87
C VAL A 809 -16.09 6.23 22.48
N ALA A 810 -17.35 6.67 22.68
CA ALA A 810 -18.38 5.81 23.24
C ALA A 810 -19.74 6.05 22.58
N THR A 811 -20.01 5.33 21.50
CA THR A 811 -21.38 5.17 21.00
C THR A 811 -22.22 4.52 22.10
N ARG A 812 -23.51 4.85 22.19
CA ARG A 812 -24.43 4.21 23.14
C ARG A 812 -25.40 3.36 22.35
N PRO A 813 -25.75 2.16 22.83
CA PRO A 813 -26.73 1.36 22.12
C PRO A 813 -28.11 2.01 22.23
N TRP A 814 -28.85 1.99 21.12
CA TRP A 814 -30.28 2.19 21.10
C TRP A 814 -30.98 0.96 21.71
N ASP A 815 -31.95 1.20 22.59
CA ASP A 815 -32.80 0.15 23.15
C ASP A 815 -34.05 0.01 22.29
N THR A 816 -34.15 -1.10 21.55
CA THR A 816 -35.24 -1.37 20.59
C THR A 816 -36.60 -1.50 21.29
N SER A 817 -36.65 -1.65 22.61
CA SER A 817 -37.91 -1.65 23.39
C SER A 817 -38.58 -0.27 23.48
N GLU A 818 -37.93 0.78 22.98
CA GLU A 818 -38.50 2.12 22.88
C GLU A 818 -39.55 2.28 21.77
N VAL A 819 -39.70 1.27 20.90
CA VAL A 819 -40.76 1.18 19.88
C VAL A 819 -41.51 -0.16 20.01
N SER A 820 -42.64 -0.29 19.31
CA SER A 820 -43.42 -1.54 19.29
C SER A 820 -42.68 -2.65 18.55
N ASN A 821 -43.02 -3.92 18.79
CA ASN A 821 -42.61 -4.99 17.88
C ASN A 821 -43.36 -4.84 16.54
N GLY A 822 -42.68 -5.15 15.43
CA GLY A 822 -43.20 -4.99 14.07
C GLY A 822 -42.24 -4.19 13.16
N GLU A 823 -42.70 -3.88 11.96
CA GLU A 823 -41.95 -3.14 10.95
C GLU A 823 -41.85 -1.64 11.31
N HIS A 824 -40.66 -1.07 11.16
CA HIS A 824 -40.31 0.31 11.45
C HIS A 824 -39.40 0.87 10.35
N THR A 825 -39.37 2.20 10.20
CA THR A 825 -38.44 2.88 9.29
C THR A 825 -37.56 3.84 10.06
N VAL A 826 -36.24 3.73 9.90
CA VAL A 826 -35.28 4.74 10.33
C VAL A 826 -34.89 5.63 9.15
N THR A 827 -34.62 6.90 9.39
CA THR A 827 -34.19 7.84 8.36
C THR A 827 -33.10 8.74 8.92
N ALA A 828 -31.95 8.82 8.25
CA ALA A 828 -30.89 9.78 8.54
C ALA A 828 -30.94 10.92 7.52
N VAL A 829 -31.05 12.15 8.01
CA VAL A 829 -31.11 13.38 7.20
C VAL A 829 -29.85 14.19 7.44
N ALA A 830 -28.92 14.15 6.48
CA ALA A 830 -27.76 15.03 6.45
C ALA A 830 -28.19 16.44 6.06
N ASN A 831 -27.89 17.41 6.92
CA ASN A 831 -28.10 18.83 6.67
C ASN A 831 -26.75 19.46 6.40
N PHE A 832 -26.55 20.04 5.22
CA PHE A 832 -25.29 20.65 4.81
C PHE A 832 -25.21 22.14 5.19
N ARG A 833 -24.00 22.68 5.28
CA ARG A 833 -23.71 24.09 5.64
C ARG A 833 -24.24 25.08 4.63
N ASP A 834 -24.30 24.69 3.36
CA ASP A 834 -24.87 25.47 2.26
C ASP A 834 -26.42 25.54 2.29
N GLY A 835 -27.05 24.73 3.16
CA GLY A 835 -28.49 24.65 3.35
C GLY A 835 -29.18 23.54 2.56
N THR A 836 -28.45 22.71 1.81
CA THR A 836 -28.97 21.51 1.15
C THR A 836 -29.17 20.36 2.13
N LYS A 837 -29.87 19.31 1.69
CA LYS A 837 -30.16 18.12 2.49
C LYS A 837 -30.05 16.86 1.65
N ALA A 838 -29.53 15.80 2.25
CA ALA A 838 -29.59 14.43 1.73
C ALA A 838 -30.26 13.53 2.78
N GLU A 839 -31.01 12.52 2.33
CA GLU A 839 -31.76 11.62 3.20
C GLU A 839 -31.53 10.19 2.77
N ILE A 840 -31.30 9.30 3.73
CA ILE A 840 -31.24 7.85 3.55
C ILE A 840 -32.19 7.20 4.55
N SER A 841 -32.87 6.14 4.15
CA SER A 841 -33.86 5.45 4.99
C SER A 841 -33.60 3.96 4.95
N ALA A 842 -33.87 3.28 6.08
CA ALA A 842 -33.88 1.83 6.15
C ALA A 842 -35.16 1.32 6.81
N THR A 843 -35.77 0.28 6.24
CA THR A 843 -36.91 -0.46 6.82
C THR A 843 -36.42 -1.69 7.55
N PHE A 844 -36.86 -1.91 8.78
CA PHE A 844 -36.36 -2.99 9.63
C PHE A 844 -37.47 -3.52 10.55
N THR A 845 -37.30 -4.73 11.08
CA THR A 845 -38.29 -5.34 12.01
C THR A 845 -37.77 -5.33 13.44
N VAL A 846 -38.57 -4.83 14.38
CA VAL A 846 -38.29 -4.94 15.82
C VAL A 846 -38.95 -6.20 16.39
N ALA A 847 -38.15 -7.07 17.00
CA ALA A 847 -38.59 -8.36 17.55
C ALA A 847 -38.08 -8.57 18.99
N ASN A 848 -38.56 -7.75 19.94
CA ASN A 848 -38.20 -7.88 21.38
C ASN A 848 -38.93 -9.00 22.10
#